data_AF-A0A3L7A4L8-F1
#
_entry.id   AF-A0A3L7A4L8-F1
#
_cell.length_a   1.000
_cell.length_b   1.000
_cell.length_c   1.000
_cell.angle_alpha   90.00
_cell.angle_beta   90.00
_cell.angle_gamma   90.00
#
_symmetry.space_group_name_H-M   'P 1'
#
loop_
_entity.id
_entity.type
_entity.pdbx_description
1 polymer ?
#
loop_
_entity_poly.entity_id
_entity_poly.type
_entity_poly.pdbx_seq_one_letter_code
_entity_poly.pdbx_strand_id
1 'polypeptide(L)'
;MEVKPGFCALCRSRCGTLNVVENGRLIEVRPDRTHPTGQAICPKGRAAPEIAHHARRLTVPLRRTAPKGAADPGWRAIGWDEAMAEIAGRLDAMRAESGPESVAFAITSQSSSPISDSTDWLQRFVRLFGSPNNCFAVEMCNWHKDYGHAFTFGVGLPTPDYRNSDLIVLWGHDPANSWLAQAQAIGDAQARGAKLIVVDPHRSGSASGADIWCPVRPGTDGALALGIARLLVARGAFDRDFVARWTNAPFLVRNDTGHFLRGADLGWADAECYVAVDAGSGAPAPADQVAAADLEAATAVKTPGGTRACRTAFAHYRAALDPFTPDRVAAETGVSPALLEAIAGAFASARAVSYYGWTGIGQHTNATQTDRAVATLHALTGCFDAPGGNVLFAKHPVRGINPPALLAPEQRAKALGLAAHPLGPQRNGWITSRDLHRAILEGEPYRVRALVGFGSNILVSHPDPARSRAALAALEFQVHCDLFLNPTADFADIVLPVASAWERESLRVGFEITQAAEELVQLRPRMVEPLGSARSDLDIVFDLATRLGLGEAFFGGSVEAGWNHVLEPIGLTVDDLRKRPEGIRPPLAWRPHKYRETGFATQTKRVEIYSELLLRHGYDPVPGFTPPAERTTASFPLVLTTGNRGNFCHSQHRDIVALRRRAPEPEASLNPETAADRGISGGDRVRLMSRVGSARLKARIDASVQPGTVVADYGWWQACPDLGLPGSVAGDPDGFNYNNLIANADGDPVSGAPGLRSFACEVARESAGAWIGRRKFRVAARREECDGVVTLRLAPCDGGSLPGFRPGQHLTLHRGGLARSYSLSSAADPAPVAYEVTVRRLEGGAFSPLVTDLAPGGEVECQAPGGLFALPLQNEFPVVLVAAGVGITPFISYLRTLSGAPGEPRVVLHYGSRDGASEAFGAELRALAARLPNLAVRRHLSRPTPGDKPDAVGRITDAAIDDALIAARARFYLCGPDAMMRQVTHGLLARGVPRFEIFQERFWSGEAIGAMPGGTHRIVFARSGRSMDWTPEKGTILACAEAGGLDLPNGCRVGQCESCAVGVVSGRIAHLSEVAGLEEGLCFTCRAVPTSDLTLDA
;
A
#
# COMPACT_ATOMS: atom_id res chain seq x y z
N MET A 1 -24.92 18.72 11.20
CA MET A 1 -24.23 17.45 10.90
C MET A 1 -25.08 16.65 9.93
N GLU A 2 -24.49 16.16 8.85
CA GLU A 2 -25.12 15.36 7.79
C GLU A 2 -24.36 14.03 7.66
N VAL A 3 -25.05 12.92 7.41
CA VAL A 3 -24.42 11.61 7.16
C VAL A 3 -24.78 11.16 5.76
N LYS A 4 -23.78 11.00 4.89
CA LYS A 4 -23.95 10.63 3.48
C LYS A 4 -23.44 9.22 3.21
N PRO A 5 -24.26 8.30 2.66
CA PRO A 5 -23.79 6.97 2.25
C PRO A 5 -22.96 7.07 0.96
N GLY A 6 -22.03 6.13 0.77
CA GLY A 6 -21.19 6.04 -0.41
C GLY A 6 -20.16 4.92 -0.29
N PHE A 7 -19.06 5.02 -1.03
CA PHE A 7 -17.95 4.05 -0.95
C PHE A 7 -16.59 4.74 -1.04
N CYS A 8 -15.57 4.17 -0.42
CA CYS A 8 -14.19 4.64 -0.50
C CYS A 8 -13.50 4.16 -1.79
N ALA A 9 -13.09 5.08 -2.67
CA ALA A 9 -12.42 4.73 -3.93
C ALA A 9 -10.87 4.74 -3.86
N LEU A 10 -10.27 4.72 -2.68
CA LEU A 10 -8.81 4.70 -2.56
C LEU A 10 -8.17 3.37 -3.01
N CYS A 11 -8.95 2.28 -3.15
CA CYS A 11 -8.45 0.99 -3.64
C CYS A 11 -9.58 0.11 -4.21
N ARG A 12 -9.19 -1.04 -4.79
CA ARG A 12 -10.09 -2.01 -5.43
C ARG A 12 -11.19 -2.56 -4.52
N SER A 13 -10.98 -2.56 -3.19
CA SER A 13 -11.98 -3.07 -2.23
C SER A 13 -13.27 -2.27 -2.21
N ARG A 14 -13.24 -0.98 -2.58
CA ARG A 14 -14.40 -0.07 -2.62
C ARG A 14 -15.32 -0.23 -1.42
N CYS A 15 -14.75 -0.13 -0.21
CA CYS A 15 -15.49 -0.35 1.03
C CYS A 15 -16.69 0.60 1.12
N GLY A 16 -17.86 0.09 1.47
CA GLY A 16 -19.03 0.91 1.75
C GLY A 16 -18.83 1.79 2.98
N THR A 17 -19.29 3.03 2.92
CA THR A 17 -18.98 4.06 3.92
C THR A 17 -20.17 4.95 4.25
N LEU A 18 -20.24 5.35 5.51
CA LEU A 18 -21.02 6.50 5.98
C LEU A 18 -20.06 7.66 6.24
N ASN A 19 -20.31 8.81 5.59
CA ASN A 19 -19.45 9.99 5.60
C ASN A 19 -20.13 11.08 6.42
N VAL A 20 -19.52 11.49 7.53
CA VAL A 20 -20.07 12.49 8.46
C VAL A 20 -19.53 13.86 8.09
N VAL A 21 -20.45 14.78 7.73
CA VAL A 21 -20.15 16.13 7.29
C VAL A 21 -20.72 17.13 8.29
N GLU A 22 -19.89 18.08 8.72
CA GLU A 22 -20.30 19.16 9.62
C GLU A 22 -19.76 20.49 9.08
N ASN A 23 -20.63 21.49 8.96
CA ASN A 23 -20.27 22.81 8.44
C ASN A 23 -19.52 22.76 7.09
N GLY A 24 -19.97 21.88 6.18
CA GLY A 24 -19.36 21.67 4.87
C GLY A 24 -18.03 20.90 4.89
N ARG A 25 -17.58 20.41 6.05
CA ARG A 25 -16.31 19.67 6.22
C ARG A 25 -16.57 18.20 6.53
N LEU A 26 -15.77 17.34 5.91
CA LEU A 26 -15.74 15.92 6.22
C LEU A 26 -15.01 15.74 7.56
N ILE A 27 -15.71 15.23 8.58
CA ILE A 27 -15.16 15.06 9.93
C ILE A 27 -14.82 13.59 10.21
N GLU A 28 -15.58 12.65 9.65
CA GLU A 28 -15.39 11.22 9.89
C GLU A 28 -15.87 10.37 8.70
N VAL A 29 -15.21 9.23 8.49
CA VAL A 29 -15.67 8.16 7.59
C VAL A 29 -15.67 6.85 8.35
N ARG A 30 -16.84 6.19 8.41
CA ARG A 30 -17.05 4.92 9.11
C ARG A 30 -17.66 3.87 8.17
N PRO A 31 -17.49 2.56 8.46
CA PRO A 31 -18.04 1.50 7.61
C PRO A 31 -19.58 1.54 7.55
N ASP A 32 -20.16 1.28 6.37
CA ASP A 32 -21.59 1.03 6.20
C ASP A 32 -21.84 -0.48 6.13
N ARG A 33 -22.24 -1.09 7.25
CA ARG A 33 -22.46 -2.54 7.35
C ARG A 33 -23.63 -3.05 6.48
N THR A 34 -24.46 -2.17 5.91
CA THR A 34 -25.53 -2.54 4.97
C THR A 34 -25.01 -2.69 3.53
N HIS A 35 -23.87 -2.07 3.22
CA HIS A 35 -23.22 -2.17 1.93
C HIS A 35 -22.47 -3.52 1.80
N PRO A 36 -22.49 -4.20 0.64
CA PRO A 36 -21.90 -5.52 0.46
C PRO A 36 -20.39 -5.60 0.74
N THR A 37 -19.68 -4.47 0.65
CA THR A 37 -18.24 -4.34 0.94
C THR A 37 -17.94 -3.48 2.18
N GLY A 38 -18.96 -3.11 2.97
CA GLY A 38 -18.86 -2.08 4.01
C GLY A 38 -18.75 -2.59 5.45
N GLN A 39 -18.34 -3.84 5.65
CA GLN A 39 -18.18 -4.42 6.99
C GLN A 39 -17.00 -3.82 7.78
N ALA A 40 -15.97 -3.36 7.06
CA ALA A 40 -14.80 -2.72 7.64
C ALA A 40 -14.23 -1.63 6.71
N ILE A 41 -13.44 -0.72 7.28
CA ILE A 41 -12.69 0.29 6.54
C ILE A 41 -11.26 0.37 7.08
N CYS A 42 -10.29 0.43 6.15
CA CYS A 42 -8.87 0.48 6.52
C CYS A 42 -8.46 1.87 7.04
N PRO A 43 -7.26 2.01 7.66
CA PRO A 43 -6.76 3.28 8.19
C PRO A 43 -6.75 4.40 7.15
N LYS A 44 -6.45 4.07 5.88
CA LYS A 44 -6.44 5.03 4.75
C LYS A 44 -7.81 5.65 4.52
N GLY A 45 -8.87 4.84 4.60
CA GLY A 45 -10.24 5.33 4.47
C GLY A 45 -10.68 6.17 5.67
N ARG A 46 -10.22 5.84 6.88
CA ARG A 46 -10.46 6.66 8.09
C ARG A 46 -9.72 8.00 8.06
N ALA A 47 -8.57 8.05 7.39
CA ALA A 47 -7.80 9.28 7.19
C ALA A 47 -8.39 10.23 6.12
N ALA A 48 -9.56 9.90 5.56
CA ALA A 48 -10.25 10.71 4.56
C ALA A 48 -10.44 12.20 4.93
N PRO A 49 -10.82 12.57 6.18
CA PRO A 49 -10.87 13.98 6.58
C PRO A 49 -9.52 14.69 6.39
N GLU A 50 -8.43 14.03 6.78
CA GLU A 50 -7.09 14.58 6.64
C GLU A 50 -6.70 14.68 5.16
N ILE A 51 -6.96 13.65 4.36
CA ILE A 51 -6.66 13.65 2.92
C ILE A 51 -7.44 14.77 2.20
N ALA A 52 -8.74 14.89 2.43
CA ALA A 52 -9.60 15.87 1.76
C ALA A 52 -9.23 17.31 2.16
N HIS A 53 -8.89 17.54 3.43
CA HIS A 53 -8.63 18.88 3.97
C HIS A 53 -7.13 19.18 4.17
N HIS A 54 -6.23 18.36 3.64
CA HIS A 54 -4.79 18.50 3.88
C HIS A 54 -4.28 19.87 3.42
N ALA A 55 -3.40 20.49 4.22
CA ALA A 55 -2.94 21.86 3.99
C ALA A 55 -2.06 22.04 2.74
N ARG A 56 -1.41 20.96 2.30
CA ARG A 56 -0.50 20.95 1.17
C ARG A 56 -1.15 20.50 -0.14
N ARG A 57 -2.48 20.48 -0.21
CA ARG A 57 -3.20 20.12 -1.44
C ARG A 57 -3.03 21.19 -2.51
N LEU A 58 -2.95 20.73 -3.75
CA LEU A 58 -3.12 21.57 -4.92
C LEU A 58 -4.57 22.07 -4.99
N THR A 59 -4.76 23.38 -5.10
CA THR A 59 -6.08 24.03 -5.11
C THR A 59 -6.33 24.92 -6.33
N VAL A 60 -5.27 25.27 -7.08
CA VAL A 60 -5.34 26.06 -8.32
C VAL A 60 -4.35 25.50 -9.35
N PRO A 61 -4.60 25.66 -10.67
CA PRO A 61 -3.62 25.34 -11.69
C PRO A 61 -2.32 26.12 -11.51
N LEU A 62 -1.18 25.45 -11.70
CA LEU A 62 0.14 26.04 -11.56
C LEU A 62 0.92 25.92 -12.87
N ARG A 63 1.61 26.99 -13.27
CA ARG A 63 2.59 27.01 -14.35
C ARG A 63 4.00 27.07 -13.77
N ARG A 64 4.89 26.23 -14.29
CA ARG A 64 6.32 26.25 -13.98
C ARG A 64 6.96 27.58 -14.38
N THR A 65 7.89 28.09 -13.57
CA THR A 65 8.64 29.33 -13.87
C THR A 65 10.15 29.12 -14.05
N ALA A 66 10.72 28.03 -13.55
CA ALA A 66 12.14 27.68 -13.75
C ALA A 66 12.31 26.60 -14.85
N PRO A 67 13.51 26.42 -15.42
CA PRO A 67 13.78 25.31 -16.35
C PRO A 67 13.53 23.93 -15.72
N LYS A 68 13.19 22.92 -16.54
CA LYS A 68 13.08 21.53 -16.09
C LYS A 68 14.41 21.04 -15.50
N GLY A 69 14.34 20.36 -14.35
CA GLY A 69 15.51 19.87 -13.63
C GLY A 69 16.13 20.86 -12.62
N ALA A 70 15.61 22.09 -12.50
CA ALA A 70 15.96 22.98 -11.39
C ALA A 70 15.58 22.36 -10.04
N ALA A 71 16.36 22.65 -8.99
CA ALA A 71 16.10 22.14 -7.64
C ALA A 71 14.76 22.62 -7.06
N ASP A 72 14.38 23.86 -7.40
CA ASP A 72 13.04 24.39 -7.20
C ASP A 72 12.40 24.65 -8.58
N PRO A 73 11.32 23.93 -8.94
CA PRO A 73 10.56 24.15 -10.16
C PRO A 73 10.08 25.60 -10.34
N GLY A 74 9.79 26.30 -9.25
CA GLY A 74 9.09 27.58 -9.26
C GLY A 74 7.66 27.47 -9.82
N TRP A 75 6.67 27.98 -9.09
CA TRP A 75 5.27 27.87 -9.49
C TRP A 75 4.57 29.22 -9.50
N ARG A 76 3.81 29.47 -10.57
CA ARG A 76 2.90 30.61 -10.68
C ARG A 76 1.48 30.10 -10.89
N ALA A 77 0.54 30.54 -10.06
CA ALA A 77 -0.87 30.23 -10.25
C ALA A 77 -1.39 30.82 -11.58
N ILE A 78 -2.19 30.06 -12.31
CA ILE A 78 -2.86 30.47 -13.54
C ILE A 78 -4.35 30.08 -13.50
N GLY A 79 -5.17 30.69 -14.37
CA GLY A 79 -6.59 30.35 -14.48
C GLY A 79 -6.82 29.02 -15.19
N TRP A 80 -7.95 28.35 -14.91
CA TRP A 80 -8.33 27.10 -15.58
C TRP A 80 -8.45 27.27 -17.10
N ASP A 81 -9.10 28.32 -17.58
CA ASP A 81 -9.26 28.52 -19.03
C ASP A 81 -7.93 28.76 -19.74
N GLU A 82 -7.02 29.51 -19.10
CA GLU A 82 -5.66 29.72 -19.60
C GLU A 82 -4.89 28.39 -19.65
N ALA A 83 -4.93 27.61 -18.57
CA ALA A 83 -4.28 26.30 -18.50
C ALA A 83 -4.82 25.34 -19.57
N MET A 84 -6.14 25.18 -19.65
CA MET A 84 -6.77 24.23 -20.58
C MET A 84 -6.60 24.64 -22.05
N ALA A 85 -6.63 25.95 -22.36
CA ALA A 85 -6.35 26.44 -23.71
C ALA A 85 -4.90 26.20 -24.12
N GLU A 86 -3.93 26.47 -23.25
CA GLU A 86 -2.51 26.19 -23.53
C GLU A 86 -2.26 24.70 -23.72
N ILE A 87 -2.82 23.85 -22.85
CA ILE A 87 -2.69 22.39 -22.96
C ILE A 87 -3.27 21.91 -24.28
N ALA A 88 -4.52 22.25 -24.60
CA ALA A 88 -5.15 21.81 -25.84
C ALA A 88 -4.37 22.29 -27.07
N GLY A 89 -3.95 23.56 -27.11
CA GLY A 89 -3.20 24.13 -28.22
C GLY A 89 -1.84 23.44 -28.44
N ARG A 90 -1.08 23.17 -27.38
CA ARG A 90 0.21 22.48 -27.49
C ARG A 90 0.06 21.02 -27.92
N LEU A 91 -0.92 20.30 -27.36
CA LEU A 91 -1.17 18.91 -27.73
C LEU A 91 -1.62 18.77 -29.18
N ASP A 92 -2.50 19.66 -29.66
CA ASP A 92 -2.96 19.63 -31.05
C ASP A 92 -1.86 20.02 -32.04
N ALA A 93 -1.02 21.00 -31.69
CA ALA A 93 0.14 21.36 -32.50
C ALA A 93 1.12 20.18 -32.65
N MET A 94 1.46 19.50 -31.54
CA MET A 94 2.34 18.31 -31.60
C MET A 94 1.70 17.16 -32.38
N ARG A 95 0.39 16.93 -32.22
CA ARG A 95 -0.37 15.96 -33.01
C ARG A 95 -0.28 16.26 -34.51
N ALA A 96 -0.43 17.52 -34.91
CA ALA A 96 -0.36 17.95 -36.30
C ALA A 96 1.05 17.85 -36.89
N GLU A 97 2.07 18.21 -36.10
CA GLU A 97 3.48 18.24 -36.55
C GLU A 97 4.14 16.85 -36.59
N SER A 98 3.85 15.98 -35.62
CA SER A 98 4.62 14.75 -35.38
C SER A 98 3.75 13.50 -35.21
N GLY A 99 2.43 13.62 -35.43
CA GLY A 99 1.47 12.55 -35.20
C GLY A 99 1.04 12.44 -33.73
N PRO A 100 -0.16 11.90 -33.46
CA PRO A 100 -0.66 11.76 -32.10
C PRO A 100 0.20 10.82 -31.23
N GLU A 101 0.96 9.90 -31.84
CA GLU A 101 1.88 9.01 -31.15
C GLU A 101 3.04 9.73 -30.45
N SER A 102 3.34 10.98 -30.83
CA SER A 102 4.36 11.82 -30.19
C SER A 102 3.92 12.34 -28.80
N VAL A 103 2.66 12.18 -28.43
CA VAL A 103 2.12 12.48 -27.10
C VAL A 103 1.84 11.18 -26.37
N ALA A 104 2.51 10.98 -25.24
CA ALA A 104 2.25 9.87 -24.34
C ALA A 104 1.33 10.29 -23.19
N PHE A 105 0.67 9.31 -22.60
CA PHE A 105 -0.15 9.47 -21.41
C PHE A 105 0.37 8.57 -20.30
N ALA A 106 0.29 9.02 -19.05
CA ALA A 106 0.61 8.20 -17.90
C ALA A 106 -0.58 8.18 -16.94
N ILE A 107 -1.12 6.99 -16.66
CA ILE A 107 -2.29 6.84 -15.79
C ILE A 107 -1.91 5.90 -14.64
N THR A 108 -2.22 6.32 -13.41
CA THR A 108 -1.94 5.52 -12.22
C THR A 108 -2.85 4.29 -12.11
N SER A 109 -2.58 3.40 -11.14
CA SER A 109 -3.33 2.16 -10.98
C SER A 109 -4.74 2.40 -10.45
N GLN A 110 -5.74 1.84 -11.14
CA GLN A 110 -7.14 1.78 -10.70
C GLN A 110 -7.35 0.89 -9.47
N SER A 111 -6.39 0.04 -9.12
CA SER A 111 -6.52 -0.89 -7.99
C SER A 111 -6.21 -0.22 -6.64
N SER A 112 -5.67 0.99 -6.66
CA SER A 112 -5.01 1.63 -5.50
C SER A 112 -5.11 3.15 -5.52
N SER A 113 -6.06 3.71 -6.27
CA SER A 113 -6.31 5.15 -6.30
C SER A 113 -7.74 5.47 -6.78
N PRO A 114 -8.24 6.69 -6.50
CA PRO A 114 -9.52 7.17 -7.02
C PRO A 114 -9.61 7.30 -8.54
N ILE A 115 -8.53 7.05 -9.29
CA ILE A 115 -8.54 7.09 -10.75
C ILE A 115 -9.50 6.04 -11.35
N SER A 116 -9.85 5.01 -10.57
CA SER A 116 -10.83 3.99 -10.99
C SER A 116 -12.19 4.59 -11.36
N ASP A 117 -12.51 5.77 -10.83
CA ASP A 117 -13.74 6.52 -11.13
C ASP A 117 -13.75 7.12 -12.54
N SER A 118 -12.57 7.21 -13.19
CA SER A 118 -12.37 7.95 -14.44
C SER A 118 -11.60 7.17 -15.51
N THR A 119 -11.06 6.00 -15.16
CA THR A 119 -10.09 5.24 -15.98
C THR A 119 -10.60 4.95 -17.40
N ASP A 120 -11.86 4.56 -17.56
CA ASP A 120 -12.41 4.25 -18.90
C ASP A 120 -12.59 5.50 -19.76
N TRP A 121 -12.96 6.63 -19.16
CA TRP A 121 -13.07 7.92 -19.86
C TRP A 121 -11.71 8.48 -20.26
N LEU A 122 -10.71 8.34 -19.39
CA LEU A 122 -9.33 8.71 -19.71
C LEU A 122 -8.80 7.88 -20.88
N GLN A 123 -8.97 6.56 -20.85
CA GLN A 123 -8.54 5.71 -21.95
C GLN A 123 -9.34 5.97 -23.24
N ARG A 124 -10.64 6.27 -23.16
CA ARG A 124 -11.45 6.72 -24.31
C ARG A 124 -10.81 7.96 -24.93
N PHE A 125 -10.42 8.93 -24.12
CA PHE A 125 -9.78 10.16 -24.58
C PHE A 125 -8.45 9.88 -25.26
N VAL A 126 -7.57 9.09 -24.64
CA VAL A 126 -6.27 8.71 -25.22
C VAL A 126 -6.43 8.06 -26.60
N ARG A 127 -7.39 7.14 -26.74
CA ARG A 127 -7.66 6.45 -28.01
C ARG A 127 -8.21 7.38 -29.08
N LEU A 128 -9.15 8.28 -28.72
CA LEU A 128 -9.73 9.24 -29.66
C LEU A 128 -8.79 10.40 -30.01
N PHE A 129 -7.90 10.78 -29.10
CA PHE A 129 -6.77 11.66 -29.41
C PHE A 129 -5.87 11.03 -30.49
N GLY A 130 -5.80 9.70 -30.51
CA GLY A 130 -5.09 8.91 -31.50
C GLY A 130 -3.75 8.37 -31.00
N SER A 131 -3.43 8.51 -29.71
CA SER A 131 -2.16 8.04 -29.17
C SER A 131 -2.24 6.56 -28.81
N PRO A 132 -1.30 5.72 -29.28
CA PRO A 132 -1.16 4.34 -28.84
C PRO A 132 -0.29 4.20 -27.58
N ASN A 133 0.14 5.31 -26.98
CA ASN A 133 1.21 5.35 -25.98
C ASN A 133 0.67 5.73 -24.59
N ASN A 134 0.10 4.75 -23.89
CA ASN A 134 -0.35 4.91 -22.51
C ASN A 134 0.54 4.12 -21.53
N CYS A 135 1.42 4.81 -20.81
CA CYS A 135 2.19 4.23 -19.71
C CYS A 135 1.26 4.02 -18.50
N PHE A 136 0.55 2.90 -18.52
CA PHE A 136 -0.47 2.56 -17.54
C PHE A 136 0.08 1.58 -16.51
N ALA A 137 -0.06 1.89 -15.22
CA ALA A 137 0.52 1.09 -14.13
C ALA A 137 0.08 -0.40 -14.10
N VAL A 138 -0.87 -0.80 -14.94
CA VAL A 138 -1.25 -2.20 -15.18
C VAL A 138 -0.07 -3.06 -15.64
N GLU A 139 0.91 -2.50 -16.38
CA GLU A 139 2.11 -3.24 -16.80
C GLU A 139 2.89 -3.85 -15.62
N MET A 140 2.93 -3.16 -14.47
CA MET A 140 3.62 -3.60 -13.25
C MET A 140 2.67 -4.25 -12.22
N CYS A 141 1.38 -4.35 -12.51
CA CYS A 141 0.37 -4.66 -11.50
C CYS A 141 -0.59 -5.76 -11.95
N ASN A 142 -1.60 -5.43 -12.76
CA ASN A 142 -2.71 -6.33 -13.06
C ASN A 142 -2.48 -7.19 -14.31
N TRP A 143 -1.53 -6.84 -15.19
CA TRP A 143 -1.46 -7.45 -16.51
C TRP A 143 -1.30 -8.98 -16.45
N HIS A 144 -0.36 -9.50 -15.64
CA HIS A 144 -0.13 -10.95 -15.53
C HIS A 144 -1.38 -11.68 -15.04
N LYS A 145 -2.05 -11.16 -14.00
CA LYS A 145 -3.29 -11.74 -13.45
C LYS A 145 -4.44 -11.75 -14.47
N ASP A 146 -4.56 -10.70 -15.28
CA ASP A 146 -5.70 -10.52 -16.19
C ASP A 146 -5.46 -11.15 -17.58
N TYR A 147 -4.21 -11.23 -18.05
CA TYR A 147 -3.88 -11.68 -19.41
C TYR A 147 -3.04 -12.96 -19.46
N GLY A 148 -2.20 -13.23 -18.44
CA GLY A 148 -1.52 -14.52 -18.29
C GLY A 148 -2.53 -15.66 -18.16
N HIS A 149 -3.49 -15.51 -17.25
CA HIS A 149 -4.60 -16.43 -17.03
C HIS A 149 -5.47 -16.59 -18.29
N ALA A 150 -5.64 -15.51 -19.06
CA ALA A 150 -6.44 -15.52 -20.28
C ALA A 150 -5.82 -16.38 -21.38
N PHE A 151 -4.49 -16.61 -21.39
CA PHE A 151 -3.87 -17.57 -22.31
C PHE A 151 -4.26 -19.03 -22.00
N THR A 152 -4.85 -19.31 -20.84
CA THR A 152 -5.30 -20.65 -20.43
C THR A 152 -6.83 -20.75 -20.48
N PHE A 153 -7.57 -19.81 -19.89
CA PHE A 153 -9.03 -19.88 -19.78
C PHE A 153 -9.79 -18.92 -20.72
N GLY A 154 -9.10 -18.05 -21.46
CA GLY A 154 -9.72 -17.03 -22.31
C GLY A 154 -10.27 -15.81 -21.56
N VAL A 155 -10.11 -15.77 -20.23
CA VAL A 155 -10.55 -14.68 -19.36
C VAL A 155 -9.48 -14.40 -18.30
N GLY A 156 -9.41 -13.18 -17.77
CA GLY A 156 -8.56 -12.90 -16.61
C GLY A 156 -9.05 -13.63 -15.35
N LEU A 157 -8.21 -13.70 -14.31
CA LEU A 157 -8.51 -14.46 -13.09
C LEU A 157 -9.89 -14.08 -12.50
N PRO A 158 -10.87 -15.01 -12.51
CA PRO A 158 -12.21 -14.74 -12.00
C PRO A 158 -12.24 -14.59 -10.48
N THR A 159 -13.35 -14.06 -9.96
CA THR A 159 -13.54 -13.85 -8.53
C THR A 159 -13.66 -15.18 -7.79
N PRO A 160 -12.86 -15.44 -6.74
CA PRO A 160 -13.03 -16.62 -5.90
C PRO A 160 -14.38 -16.60 -5.17
N ASP A 161 -15.12 -17.70 -5.22
CA ASP A 161 -16.29 -17.93 -4.39
C ASP A 161 -15.87 -18.50 -3.02
N TYR A 162 -15.16 -17.68 -2.23
CA TYR A 162 -14.64 -18.07 -0.92
C TYR A 162 -15.72 -18.65 -0.01
N ARG A 163 -16.98 -18.24 -0.18
CA ARG A 163 -18.09 -18.71 0.65
C ARG A 163 -18.30 -20.23 0.55
N ASN A 164 -18.04 -20.81 -0.61
CA ASN A 164 -18.34 -22.21 -0.88
C ASN A 164 -17.06 -23.05 -1.08
N SER A 165 -15.87 -22.48 -0.86
CA SER A 165 -14.59 -23.20 -1.02
C SER A 165 -14.31 -24.16 0.13
N ASP A 166 -13.73 -25.32 -0.18
CA ASP A 166 -13.12 -26.24 0.79
C ASP A 166 -11.65 -25.89 1.02
N LEU A 167 -10.98 -25.43 -0.04
CA LEU A 167 -9.59 -25.01 -0.05
C LEU A 167 -9.46 -23.65 -0.73
N ILE A 168 -8.86 -22.71 -0.02
CA ILE A 168 -8.53 -21.37 -0.50
C ILE A 168 -7.01 -21.29 -0.63
N VAL A 169 -6.53 -20.85 -1.80
CA VAL A 169 -5.10 -20.65 -2.04
C VAL A 169 -4.83 -19.19 -2.35
N LEU A 170 -4.07 -18.52 -1.49
CA LEU A 170 -3.57 -17.17 -1.74
C LEU A 170 -2.11 -17.26 -2.18
N TRP A 171 -1.79 -16.72 -3.35
CA TRP A 171 -0.47 -16.87 -3.96
C TRP A 171 0.16 -15.50 -4.25
N GLY A 172 1.12 -15.08 -3.43
CA GLY A 172 1.70 -13.74 -3.52
C GLY A 172 0.65 -12.62 -3.42
N HIS A 173 -0.39 -12.84 -2.61
CA HIS A 173 -1.52 -11.94 -2.40
C HIS A 173 -1.93 -11.94 -0.94
N ASP A 174 -1.94 -10.75 -0.32
CA ASP A 174 -2.35 -10.57 1.08
C ASP A 174 -3.59 -9.65 1.18
N PRO A 175 -4.81 -10.23 1.16
CA PRO A 175 -6.04 -9.46 1.25
C PRO A 175 -6.20 -8.77 2.61
N ALA A 176 -5.55 -9.21 3.69
CA ALA A 176 -5.63 -8.54 4.98
C ALA A 176 -5.10 -7.10 4.91
N ASN A 177 -4.08 -6.86 4.07
CA ASN A 177 -3.49 -5.53 3.87
C ASN A 177 -3.98 -4.80 2.61
N SER A 178 -4.55 -5.51 1.64
CA SER A 178 -4.87 -4.97 0.31
C SER A 178 -6.35 -5.01 -0.07
N TRP A 179 -7.17 -5.89 0.53
CA TRP A 179 -8.57 -6.09 0.15
C TRP A 179 -9.44 -6.65 1.30
N LEU A 180 -9.88 -5.76 2.21
CA LEU A 180 -10.60 -6.15 3.43
C LEU A 180 -11.86 -6.99 3.19
N ALA A 181 -12.62 -6.72 2.11
CA ALA A 181 -13.80 -7.51 1.77
C ALA A 181 -13.47 -8.99 1.47
N GLN A 182 -12.32 -9.26 0.83
CA GLN A 182 -11.84 -10.63 0.64
C GLN A 182 -11.35 -11.23 1.95
N ALA A 183 -10.59 -10.47 2.75
CA ALA A 183 -10.07 -10.95 4.04
C ALA A 183 -11.20 -11.43 4.95
N GLN A 184 -12.31 -10.69 5.00
CA GLN A 184 -13.49 -11.12 5.73
C GLN A 184 -14.12 -12.39 5.15
N ALA A 185 -14.33 -12.44 3.84
CA ALA A 185 -14.94 -13.62 3.19
C ALA A 185 -14.11 -14.90 3.41
N ILE A 186 -12.78 -14.77 3.46
CA ILE A 186 -11.84 -15.85 3.77
C ILE A 186 -11.96 -16.25 5.24
N GLY A 187 -11.98 -15.29 6.17
CA GLY A 187 -12.18 -15.57 7.59
C GLY A 187 -13.49 -16.30 7.88
N ASP A 188 -14.59 -15.87 7.23
CA ASP A 188 -15.88 -16.55 7.32
C ASP A 188 -15.82 -17.98 6.76
N ALA A 189 -15.02 -18.22 5.72
CA ALA A 189 -14.81 -19.55 5.15
C ALA A 189 -14.01 -20.47 6.06
N GLN A 190 -12.93 -19.98 6.66
CA GLN A 190 -12.16 -20.73 7.65
C GLN A 190 -13.03 -21.10 8.87
N ALA A 191 -13.89 -20.18 9.33
CA ALA A 191 -14.84 -20.46 10.42
C ALA A 191 -15.85 -21.57 10.10
N ARG A 192 -16.12 -21.84 8.80
CA ARG A 192 -16.93 -22.97 8.33
C ARG A 192 -16.13 -24.26 8.10
N GLY A 193 -14.80 -24.21 8.20
CA GLY A 193 -13.90 -25.34 8.01
C GLY A 193 -13.12 -25.36 6.70
N ALA A 194 -13.17 -24.29 5.89
CA ALA A 194 -12.32 -24.19 4.70
C ALA A 194 -10.84 -24.09 5.10
N LYS A 195 -9.97 -24.84 4.42
CA LYS A 195 -8.52 -24.74 4.60
C LYS A 195 -7.96 -23.55 3.83
N LEU A 196 -6.96 -22.89 4.39
CA LEU A 196 -6.23 -21.78 3.79
C LEU A 196 -4.75 -22.14 3.57
N ILE A 197 -4.31 -22.10 2.32
CA ILE A 197 -2.90 -22.14 1.93
C ILE A 197 -2.46 -20.73 1.54
N VAL A 198 -1.34 -20.26 2.10
CA VAL A 198 -0.73 -19.00 1.71
C VAL A 198 0.70 -19.25 1.24
N VAL A 199 0.95 -18.94 -0.03
CA VAL A 199 2.27 -19.00 -0.66
C VAL A 199 2.86 -17.59 -0.69
N ASP A 200 3.78 -17.33 0.24
CA ASP A 200 4.41 -16.01 0.43
C ASP A 200 5.75 -16.16 1.18
N PRO A 201 6.84 -15.47 0.77
CA PRO A 201 8.12 -15.48 1.50
C PRO A 201 8.05 -14.91 2.93
N HIS A 202 6.98 -14.21 3.27
CA HIS A 202 6.80 -13.53 4.55
C HIS A 202 5.53 -14.01 5.26
N ARG A 203 5.66 -14.58 6.47
CA ARG A 203 4.49 -14.97 7.28
C ARG A 203 3.84 -13.76 7.95
N SER A 204 3.13 -12.95 7.17
CA SER A 204 2.35 -11.81 7.68
C SER A 204 0.92 -11.77 7.10
N GLY A 205 0.05 -10.97 7.71
CA GLY A 205 -1.33 -10.80 7.27
C GLY A 205 -2.07 -12.13 7.18
N SER A 206 -2.60 -12.45 6.01
CA SER A 206 -3.31 -13.71 5.77
C SER A 206 -2.47 -14.97 6.03
N ALA A 207 -1.13 -14.92 5.92
CA ALA A 207 -0.26 -16.07 6.18
C ALA A 207 -0.19 -16.47 7.66
N SER A 208 -0.45 -15.53 8.59
CA SER A 208 -0.42 -15.79 10.02
C SER A 208 -1.54 -16.75 10.46
N GLY A 209 -2.70 -16.65 9.80
CA GLY A 209 -3.88 -17.49 10.05
C GLY A 209 -4.04 -18.66 9.08
N ALA A 210 -3.03 -18.96 8.25
CA ALA A 210 -3.09 -20.03 7.28
C ALA A 210 -2.89 -21.41 7.91
N ASP A 211 -3.62 -22.42 7.42
CA ASP A 211 -3.40 -23.83 7.76
C ASP A 211 -2.06 -24.33 7.23
N ILE A 212 -1.67 -23.86 6.03
CA ILE A 212 -0.35 -24.11 5.44
C ILE A 212 0.23 -22.78 4.96
N TRP A 213 1.34 -22.37 5.56
CA TRP A 213 2.18 -21.29 5.03
C TRP A 213 3.36 -21.88 4.25
N CYS A 214 3.54 -21.44 3.01
CA CYS A 214 4.61 -21.86 2.12
C CYS A 214 5.61 -20.70 1.88
N PRO A 215 6.79 -20.70 2.55
CA PRO A 215 7.83 -19.69 2.38
C PRO A 215 8.60 -19.90 1.09
N VAL A 216 7.95 -19.62 -0.04
CA VAL A 216 8.56 -19.74 -1.37
C VAL A 216 9.63 -18.67 -1.57
N ARG A 217 10.78 -19.04 -2.13
CA ARG A 217 11.80 -18.07 -2.56
C ARG A 217 11.19 -17.14 -3.63
N PRO A 218 11.29 -15.81 -3.51
CA PRO A 218 10.71 -14.88 -4.49
C PRO A 218 11.10 -15.23 -5.94
N GLY A 219 10.11 -15.28 -6.83
CA GLY A 219 10.30 -15.51 -8.27
C GLY A 219 10.47 -16.97 -8.67
N THR A 220 10.27 -17.90 -7.73
CA THR A 220 10.37 -19.35 -7.97
C THR A 220 9.03 -20.08 -7.92
N ASP A 221 7.93 -19.32 -7.83
CA ASP A 221 6.54 -19.76 -7.76
C ASP A 221 6.15 -20.72 -8.90
N GLY A 222 6.64 -20.47 -10.11
CA GLY A 222 6.39 -21.35 -11.26
C GLY A 222 6.91 -22.78 -11.03
N ALA A 223 8.09 -22.94 -10.43
CA ALA A 223 8.64 -24.26 -10.09
C ALA A 223 7.79 -24.97 -9.03
N LEU A 224 7.28 -24.22 -8.03
CA LEU A 224 6.39 -24.75 -7.01
C LEU A 224 5.07 -25.24 -7.63
N ALA A 225 4.43 -24.43 -8.49
CA ALA A 225 3.18 -24.80 -9.16
C ALA A 225 3.34 -26.05 -10.05
N LEU A 226 4.42 -26.13 -10.83
CA LEU A 226 4.74 -27.31 -11.65
C LEU A 226 5.03 -28.54 -10.79
N GLY A 227 5.71 -28.37 -9.65
CA GLY A 227 5.93 -29.44 -8.68
C GLY A 227 4.63 -30.02 -8.10
N ILE A 228 3.70 -29.15 -7.70
CA ILE A 228 2.38 -29.57 -7.20
C ILE A 228 1.61 -30.30 -8.31
N ALA A 229 1.54 -29.72 -9.51
CA ALA A 229 0.87 -30.33 -10.66
C ALA A 229 1.46 -31.71 -11.00
N ARG A 230 2.79 -31.86 -10.94
CA ARG A 230 3.49 -33.13 -11.15
C ARG A 230 3.00 -34.20 -10.17
N LEU A 231 2.86 -33.86 -8.88
CA LEU A 231 2.39 -34.81 -7.86
C LEU A 231 0.93 -35.19 -8.07
N LEU A 232 0.06 -34.24 -8.43
CA LEU A 232 -1.35 -34.52 -8.72
C LEU A 232 -1.50 -35.45 -9.94
N VAL A 233 -0.79 -35.16 -11.03
CA VAL A 233 -0.81 -35.97 -12.26
C VAL A 233 -0.27 -37.38 -12.00
N ALA A 234 0.88 -37.50 -11.31
CA ALA A 234 1.48 -38.80 -11.02
C ALA A 234 0.61 -39.70 -10.14
N ARG A 235 -0.27 -39.12 -9.31
CA ARG A 235 -1.21 -39.84 -8.43
C ARG A 235 -2.57 -40.12 -9.07
N GLY A 236 -2.84 -39.54 -10.24
CA GLY A 236 -4.19 -39.48 -10.78
C GLY A 236 -5.16 -38.67 -9.90
N ALA A 237 -4.64 -37.76 -9.07
CA ALA A 237 -5.40 -36.96 -8.11
C ALA A 237 -5.83 -35.61 -8.71
N PHE A 238 -6.47 -35.65 -9.88
CA PHE A 238 -7.00 -34.48 -10.59
C PHE A 238 -8.37 -34.81 -11.20
N ASP A 239 -9.15 -33.79 -11.56
CA ASP A 239 -10.44 -33.97 -12.23
C ASP A 239 -10.22 -34.43 -13.69
N ARG A 240 -10.10 -35.75 -13.87
CA ARG A 240 -9.85 -36.36 -15.18
C ARG A 240 -10.97 -36.07 -16.18
N ASP A 241 -12.22 -36.02 -15.72
CA ASP A 241 -13.38 -35.77 -16.59
C ASP A 241 -13.37 -34.34 -17.11
N PHE A 242 -13.09 -33.36 -16.24
CA PHE A 242 -12.92 -31.97 -16.64
C PHE A 242 -11.72 -31.83 -17.60
N VAL A 243 -10.57 -32.40 -17.26
CA VAL A 243 -9.37 -32.36 -18.10
C VAL A 243 -9.64 -32.95 -19.48
N ALA A 244 -10.30 -34.11 -19.57
CA ALA A 244 -10.57 -34.75 -20.85
C ALA A 244 -11.60 -34.02 -21.71
N ARG A 245 -12.64 -33.44 -21.11
CA ARG A 245 -13.78 -32.87 -21.86
C ARG A 245 -13.63 -31.37 -22.13
N TRP A 246 -13.12 -30.62 -21.17
CA TRP A 246 -13.17 -29.15 -21.18
C TRP A 246 -11.82 -28.48 -21.38
N THR A 247 -10.74 -29.26 -21.48
CA THR A 247 -9.42 -28.77 -21.85
C THR A 247 -9.00 -29.34 -23.20
N ASN A 248 -7.97 -28.76 -23.80
CA ASN A 248 -7.35 -29.29 -25.01
C ASN A 248 -6.36 -30.44 -24.75
N ALA A 249 -6.28 -30.94 -23.51
CA ALA A 249 -5.47 -32.09 -23.11
C ALA A 249 -5.47 -33.27 -24.10
N PRO A 250 -6.62 -33.72 -24.66
CA PRO A 250 -6.64 -34.89 -25.54
C PRO A 250 -6.23 -34.59 -26.99
N PHE A 251 -6.06 -33.32 -27.37
CA PHE A 251 -5.78 -32.97 -28.75
C PHE A 251 -4.36 -33.42 -29.13
N LEU A 252 -4.23 -34.08 -30.28
CA LEU A 252 -2.95 -34.50 -30.83
C LEU A 252 -2.16 -33.29 -31.33
N VAL A 253 -0.93 -33.18 -30.87
CA VAL A 253 0.09 -32.23 -31.33
C VAL A 253 1.07 -32.98 -32.21
N ARG A 254 1.40 -32.41 -33.37
CA ARG A 254 2.42 -32.96 -34.26
C ARG A 254 3.80 -32.66 -33.70
N ASN A 255 4.65 -33.68 -33.56
CA ASN A 255 5.99 -33.51 -32.98
C ASN A 255 6.96 -32.73 -33.90
N ASP A 256 6.69 -32.70 -35.21
CA ASP A 256 7.54 -32.02 -36.20
C ASP A 256 7.35 -30.51 -36.23
N THR A 257 6.15 -30.02 -35.93
CA THR A 257 5.81 -28.58 -35.98
C THR A 257 5.38 -27.98 -34.64
N GLY A 258 4.96 -28.81 -33.68
CA GLY A 258 4.32 -28.36 -32.44
C GLY A 258 2.89 -27.85 -32.64
N HIS A 259 2.34 -27.88 -33.85
CA HIS A 259 0.95 -27.51 -34.10
C HIS A 259 0.00 -28.67 -33.84
N PHE A 260 -1.26 -28.36 -33.49
CA PHE A 260 -2.30 -29.36 -33.39
C PHE A 260 -2.50 -30.05 -34.74
N LEU A 261 -2.62 -31.37 -34.72
CA LEU A 261 -3.06 -32.16 -35.86
C LEU A 261 -4.52 -31.79 -36.16
N ARG A 262 -4.79 -31.41 -37.40
CA ARG A 262 -6.13 -31.00 -37.88
C ARG A 262 -6.72 -32.04 -38.82
N GLY A 263 -8.05 -32.00 -39.00
CA GLY A 263 -8.72 -32.80 -40.02
C GLY A 263 -8.15 -32.58 -41.43
N ALA A 264 -7.68 -31.35 -41.74
CA ALA A 264 -6.98 -31.02 -42.97
C ALA A 264 -5.71 -31.85 -43.19
N ASP A 265 -4.93 -32.11 -42.12
CA ASP A 265 -3.75 -32.97 -42.19
C ASP A 265 -4.11 -34.42 -42.52
N LEU A 266 -5.37 -34.84 -42.33
CA LEU A 266 -5.86 -36.20 -42.56
C LEU A 266 -6.74 -36.33 -43.81
N GLY A 267 -7.01 -35.23 -44.51
CA GLY A 267 -7.94 -35.20 -45.64
C GLY A 267 -9.39 -35.43 -45.23
N TRP A 268 -9.76 -35.09 -43.99
CA TRP A 268 -11.14 -35.20 -43.50
C TRP A 268 -12.02 -34.07 -44.02
N ALA A 269 -13.33 -34.32 -44.09
CA ALA A 269 -14.31 -33.35 -44.58
C ALA A 269 -14.38 -32.09 -43.69
N ASP A 270 -14.28 -32.26 -42.37
CA ASP A 270 -14.09 -31.15 -41.44
C ASP A 270 -12.60 -30.85 -41.30
N ALA A 271 -12.11 -29.90 -42.10
CA ALA A 271 -10.70 -29.54 -42.17
C ALA A 271 -10.16 -28.92 -40.87
N GLU A 272 -11.00 -28.21 -40.11
CA GLU A 272 -10.58 -27.41 -38.96
C GLU A 272 -10.67 -28.18 -37.63
N CYS A 273 -11.36 -29.33 -37.63
CA CYS A 273 -11.52 -30.13 -36.42
C CYS A 273 -10.17 -30.51 -35.79
N TYR A 274 -10.14 -30.48 -34.46
CA TYR A 274 -9.03 -31.01 -33.68
C TYR A 274 -9.11 -32.54 -33.66
N VAL A 275 -7.97 -33.22 -33.66
CA VAL A 275 -7.90 -34.68 -33.64
C VAL A 275 -7.53 -35.17 -32.24
N ALA A 276 -8.22 -36.20 -31.74
CA ALA A 276 -7.87 -36.90 -30.50
C ALA A 276 -7.79 -38.43 -30.76
N VAL A 277 -7.26 -39.18 -29.79
CA VAL A 277 -7.24 -40.65 -29.86
C VAL A 277 -8.36 -41.23 -29.01
N ASP A 278 -9.21 -42.05 -29.60
CA ASP A 278 -10.24 -42.80 -28.87
C ASP A 278 -9.58 -43.91 -28.05
N ALA A 279 -9.82 -43.91 -26.74
CA ALA A 279 -9.15 -44.81 -25.80
C ALA A 279 -9.54 -46.29 -25.98
N GLY A 280 -10.72 -46.57 -26.56
CA GLY A 280 -11.20 -47.93 -26.79
C GLY A 280 -10.60 -48.55 -28.05
N SER A 281 -10.58 -47.80 -29.16
CA SER A 281 -10.10 -48.27 -30.47
C SER A 281 -8.62 -47.96 -30.73
N GLY A 282 -8.03 -47.00 -30.02
CA GLY A 282 -6.69 -46.47 -30.30
C GLY A 282 -6.58 -45.67 -31.60
N ALA A 283 -7.71 -45.37 -32.25
CA ALA A 283 -7.75 -44.69 -33.54
C ALA A 283 -7.86 -43.16 -33.38
N PRO A 284 -7.21 -42.37 -34.25
CA PRO A 284 -7.46 -40.94 -34.36
C PRO A 284 -8.88 -40.67 -34.86
N ALA A 285 -9.59 -39.77 -34.19
CA ALA A 285 -10.95 -39.33 -34.55
C ALA A 285 -11.12 -37.82 -34.25
N PRO A 286 -12.15 -37.15 -34.81
CA PRO A 286 -12.47 -35.78 -34.44
C PRO A 286 -12.71 -35.68 -32.93
N ALA A 287 -12.06 -34.74 -32.26
CA ALA A 287 -11.98 -34.69 -30.80
C ALA A 287 -13.34 -34.49 -30.10
N ASP A 288 -14.33 -33.93 -30.79
CA ASP A 288 -15.70 -33.76 -30.28
C ASP A 288 -16.57 -35.02 -30.47
N GLN A 289 -16.09 -36.01 -31.22
CA GLN A 289 -16.76 -37.29 -31.45
C GLN A 289 -16.20 -38.43 -30.57
N VAL A 290 -15.09 -38.19 -29.87
CA VAL A 290 -14.47 -39.18 -28.98
C VAL A 290 -15.21 -39.22 -27.64
N ALA A 291 -15.80 -40.37 -27.31
CA ALA A 291 -16.53 -40.55 -26.05
C ALA A 291 -15.59 -40.65 -24.83
N ALA A 292 -14.44 -41.31 -25.02
CA ALA A 292 -13.39 -41.44 -24.01
C ALA A 292 -12.02 -41.25 -24.69
N ALA A 293 -11.37 -40.12 -24.44
CA ALA A 293 -10.10 -39.80 -25.07
C ALA A 293 -8.91 -40.30 -24.25
N ASP A 294 -7.89 -40.82 -24.93
CA ASP A 294 -6.60 -41.13 -24.31
C ASP A 294 -5.79 -39.85 -24.13
N LEU A 295 -5.60 -39.43 -22.87
CA LEU A 295 -4.84 -38.24 -22.52
C LEU A 295 -3.34 -38.42 -22.69
N GLU A 296 -2.82 -39.63 -22.78
CA GLU A 296 -1.37 -39.90 -22.81
C GLU A 296 -0.91 -40.49 -24.15
N ALA A 297 -1.80 -40.48 -25.15
CA ALA A 297 -1.52 -41.08 -26.44
C ALA A 297 -0.27 -40.45 -27.10
N ALA A 298 0.65 -41.33 -27.51
CA ALA A 298 1.74 -41.04 -28.42
C ALA A 298 1.66 -42.04 -29.57
N THR A 299 1.35 -41.57 -30.77
CA THR A 299 1.04 -42.44 -31.91
C THR A 299 1.56 -41.86 -33.22
N ALA A 300 1.80 -42.74 -34.18
CA ALA A 300 2.18 -42.38 -35.53
C ALA A 300 0.93 -42.31 -36.41
N VAL A 301 0.55 -41.11 -36.84
CA VAL A 301 -0.65 -40.89 -37.66
C VAL A 301 -0.28 -40.81 -39.13
N LYS A 302 -0.97 -41.58 -39.98
CA LYS A 302 -0.79 -41.51 -41.43
C LYS A 302 -1.50 -40.28 -41.98
N THR A 303 -0.75 -39.37 -42.60
CA THR A 303 -1.28 -38.23 -43.35
C THR A 303 -1.04 -38.43 -44.85
N PRO A 304 -1.73 -37.69 -45.74
CA PRO A 304 -1.41 -37.69 -47.17
C PRO A 304 0.06 -37.32 -47.47
N GLY A 305 0.70 -36.54 -46.60
CA GLY A 305 2.12 -36.16 -46.68
C GLY A 305 3.08 -37.14 -46.00
N GLY A 306 2.63 -38.33 -45.59
CA GLY A 306 3.42 -39.37 -44.94
C GLY A 306 3.05 -39.60 -43.47
N THR A 307 3.77 -40.48 -42.77
CA THR A 307 3.50 -40.72 -41.35
C THR A 307 4.04 -39.56 -40.51
N ARG A 308 3.27 -39.11 -39.51
CA ARG A 308 3.66 -38.06 -38.55
C ARG A 308 3.59 -38.61 -37.14
N ALA A 309 4.65 -38.38 -36.36
CA ALA A 309 4.62 -38.68 -34.94
C ALA A 309 3.82 -37.59 -34.22
N CYS A 310 2.81 -37.99 -33.48
CA CYS A 310 1.96 -37.09 -32.71
C CYS A 310 1.88 -37.57 -31.26
N ARG A 311 1.72 -36.63 -30.33
CA ARG A 311 1.34 -36.94 -28.95
C ARG A 311 0.35 -35.91 -28.45
N THR A 312 -0.45 -36.28 -27.46
CA THR A 312 -1.47 -35.38 -26.91
C THR A 312 -0.85 -34.14 -26.24
N ALA A 313 -1.60 -33.04 -26.20
CA ALA A 313 -1.24 -31.85 -25.43
C ALA A 313 -0.94 -32.17 -23.96
N PHE A 314 -1.67 -33.12 -23.37
CA PHE A 314 -1.44 -33.56 -22.00
C PHE A 314 -0.15 -34.38 -21.85
N ALA A 315 0.24 -35.19 -22.84
CA ALA A 315 1.55 -35.84 -22.84
C ALA A 315 2.70 -34.81 -22.94
N HIS A 316 2.52 -33.73 -23.70
CA HIS A 316 3.46 -32.59 -23.70
C HIS A 316 3.52 -31.91 -22.32
N TYR A 317 2.38 -31.68 -21.69
CA TYR A 317 2.31 -31.09 -20.35
C TYR A 317 2.98 -31.98 -19.31
N ARG A 318 2.67 -33.28 -19.27
CA ARG A 318 3.32 -34.24 -18.36
C ARG A 318 4.84 -34.26 -18.56
N ALA A 319 5.32 -34.28 -19.79
CA ALA A 319 6.76 -34.20 -20.07
C ALA A 319 7.40 -32.91 -19.56
N ALA A 320 6.67 -31.78 -19.58
CA ALA A 320 7.14 -30.53 -18.96
C ALA A 320 7.13 -30.57 -17.43
N LEU A 321 6.29 -31.40 -16.80
CA LEU A 321 6.25 -31.61 -15.35
C LEU A 321 7.37 -32.54 -14.85
N ASP A 322 7.81 -33.50 -15.67
CA ASP A 322 8.80 -34.53 -15.28
C ASP A 322 10.04 -33.97 -14.55
N PRO A 323 10.66 -32.86 -15.00
CA PRO A 323 11.85 -32.33 -14.38
C PRO A 323 11.63 -31.76 -12.97
N PHE A 324 10.40 -31.45 -12.56
CA PHE A 324 10.07 -30.81 -11.29
C PHE A 324 9.86 -31.83 -10.16
N THR A 325 10.87 -32.68 -9.95
CA THR A 325 10.89 -33.59 -8.81
C THR A 325 10.87 -32.83 -7.48
N PRO A 326 10.41 -33.44 -6.37
CA PRO A 326 10.43 -32.79 -5.06
C PRO A 326 11.80 -32.21 -4.69
N ASP A 327 12.89 -32.91 -5.02
CA ASP A 327 14.26 -32.43 -4.75
C ASP A 327 14.62 -31.20 -5.59
N ARG A 328 14.25 -31.18 -6.88
CA ARG A 328 14.49 -29.99 -7.72
C ARG A 328 13.67 -28.81 -7.21
N VAL A 329 12.38 -29.02 -6.93
CA VAL A 329 11.50 -27.96 -6.40
C VAL A 329 12.08 -27.41 -5.10
N ALA A 330 12.58 -28.27 -4.21
CA ALA A 330 13.23 -27.83 -2.99
C ALA A 330 14.50 -27.00 -3.24
N ALA A 331 15.36 -27.40 -4.18
CA ALA A 331 16.56 -26.65 -4.53
C ALA A 331 16.25 -25.26 -5.10
N GLU A 332 15.25 -25.17 -5.99
CA GLU A 332 14.84 -23.93 -6.64
C GLU A 332 14.13 -22.98 -5.67
N THR A 333 13.18 -23.50 -4.90
CA THR A 333 12.21 -22.70 -4.14
C THR A 333 12.54 -22.55 -2.66
N GLY A 334 13.38 -23.42 -2.11
CA GLY A 334 13.58 -23.56 -0.66
C GLY A 334 12.42 -24.24 0.07
N VAL A 335 11.36 -24.67 -0.63
CA VAL A 335 10.22 -25.40 -0.04
C VAL A 335 10.60 -26.86 0.16
N SER A 336 10.49 -27.37 1.39
CA SER A 336 10.87 -28.75 1.68
C SER A 336 9.99 -29.76 0.91
N PRO A 337 10.52 -30.94 0.52
CA PRO A 337 9.71 -31.99 -0.10
C PRO A 337 8.47 -32.36 0.72
N ALA A 338 8.58 -32.40 2.05
CA ALA A 338 7.45 -32.68 2.93
C ALA A 338 6.35 -31.61 2.88
N LEU A 339 6.71 -30.33 2.79
CA LEU A 339 5.75 -29.24 2.67
C LEU A 339 5.09 -29.24 1.28
N LEU A 340 5.87 -29.48 0.22
CA LEU A 340 5.34 -29.68 -1.13
C LEU A 340 4.30 -30.81 -1.16
N GLU A 341 4.59 -31.92 -0.49
CA GLU A 341 3.70 -33.06 -0.37
C GLU A 341 2.42 -32.73 0.41
N ALA A 342 2.52 -31.98 1.50
CA ALA A 342 1.37 -31.53 2.27
C ALA A 342 0.45 -30.62 1.44
N ILE A 343 1.03 -29.71 0.64
CA ILE A 343 0.28 -28.84 -0.27
C ILE A 343 -0.42 -29.68 -1.34
N ALA A 344 0.30 -30.58 -2.03
CA ALA A 344 -0.29 -31.46 -3.03
C ALA A 344 -1.39 -32.36 -2.45
N GLY A 345 -1.22 -32.85 -1.22
CA GLY A 345 -2.24 -33.60 -0.49
C GLY A 345 -3.50 -32.77 -0.19
N ALA A 346 -3.35 -31.50 0.17
CA ALA A 346 -4.47 -30.59 0.38
C ALA A 346 -5.27 -30.38 -0.92
N PHE A 347 -4.59 -30.14 -2.05
CA PHE A 347 -5.24 -30.07 -3.37
C PHE A 347 -5.97 -31.37 -3.73
N ALA A 348 -5.32 -32.53 -3.54
CA ALA A 348 -5.90 -33.84 -3.86
C ALA A 348 -7.15 -34.17 -3.02
N SER A 349 -7.24 -33.63 -1.80
CA SER A 349 -8.36 -33.88 -0.88
C SER A 349 -9.55 -32.93 -1.05
N ALA A 350 -9.35 -31.78 -1.68
CA ALA A 350 -10.35 -30.74 -1.77
C ALA A 350 -11.30 -30.97 -2.96
N ARG A 351 -12.60 -30.68 -2.80
CA ARG A 351 -13.58 -30.77 -3.88
C ARG A 351 -13.83 -29.42 -4.54
N ALA A 352 -13.81 -28.35 -3.74
CA ALA A 352 -13.95 -26.98 -4.21
C ALA A 352 -12.67 -26.19 -3.87
N VAL A 353 -11.86 -25.92 -4.90
CA VAL A 353 -10.61 -25.17 -4.80
C VAL A 353 -10.81 -23.80 -5.45
N SER A 354 -10.62 -22.74 -4.67
CA SER A 354 -10.48 -21.38 -5.22
C SER A 354 -9.08 -20.84 -4.97
N TYR A 355 -8.61 -19.97 -5.86
CA TYR A 355 -7.33 -19.31 -5.68
C TYR A 355 -7.35 -17.85 -6.10
N TYR A 356 -6.45 -17.07 -5.50
CA TYR A 356 -6.15 -15.72 -5.95
C TYR A 356 -4.65 -15.45 -5.97
N GLY A 357 -4.15 -15.03 -7.13
CA GLY A 357 -2.78 -14.57 -7.33
C GLY A 357 -2.75 -13.12 -7.79
N TRP A 358 -1.73 -12.35 -7.37
CA TRP A 358 -1.60 -10.95 -7.78
C TRP A 358 -0.14 -10.50 -7.92
N THR A 359 0.22 -9.33 -7.37
CA THR A 359 1.53 -8.69 -7.61
C THR A 359 2.71 -9.45 -7.06
N GLY A 360 2.53 -10.33 -6.06
CA GLY A 360 3.60 -11.17 -5.52
C GLY A 360 4.14 -12.21 -6.52
N ILE A 361 3.34 -12.60 -7.52
CA ILE A 361 3.79 -13.44 -8.65
C ILE A 361 3.88 -12.67 -9.97
N GLY A 362 3.18 -11.55 -10.09
CA GLY A 362 3.10 -10.73 -11.31
C GLY A 362 4.19 -9.68 -11.48
N GLN A 363 5.19 -9.63 -10.59
CA GLN A 363 6.26 -8.60 -10.59
C GLN A 363 7.66 -9.21 -10.70
N HIS A 364 7.77 -10.33 -11.39
CA HIS A 364 9.03 -11.02 -11.70
C HIS A 364 9.26 -11.05 -13.21
N THR A 365 10.50 -11.27 -13.63
CA THR A 365 10.89 -11.39 -15.06
C THR A 365 10.45 -12.72 -15.71
N ASN A 366 9.77 -13.59 -14.98
CA ASN A 366 9.23 -14.88 -15.44
C ASN A 366 7.71 -15.01 -15.12
N ALA A 367 7.04 -13.87 -14.93
CA ALA A 367 5.67 -13.82 -14.39
C ALA A 367 4.61 -14.43 -15.33
N THR A 368 4.74 -14.31 -16.66
CA THR A 368 3.73 -14.85 -17.58
C THR A 368 3.65 -16.39 -17.51
N GLN A 369 4.80 -17.06 -17.52
CA GLN A 369 4.85 -18.53 -17.43
C GLN A 369 4.52 -19.02 -16.02
N THR A 370 4.85 -18.24 -14.98
CA THR A 370 4.42 -18.49 -13.60
C THR A 370 2.90 -18.47 -13.47
N ASP A 371 2.24 -17.44 -13.98
CA ASP A 371 0.77 -17.33 -13.94
C ASP A 371 0.10 -18.47 -14.73
N ARG A 372 0.66 -18.85 -15.89
CA ARG A 372 0.23 -20.06 -16.63
C ARG A 372 0.43 -21.36 -15.86
N ALA A 373 1.53 -21.52 -15.12
CA ALA A 373 1.75 -22.70 -14.30
C ALA A 373 0.68 -22.82 -13.21
N VAL A 374 0.33 -21.71 -12.55
CA VAL A 374 -0.76 -21.69 -11.55
C VAL A 374 -2.14 -21.91 -12.20
N ALA A 375 -2.40 -21.30 -13.36
CA ALA A 375 -3.66 -21.46 -14.08
C ALA A 375 -3.88 -22.91 -14.57
N THR A 376 -2.83 -23.56 -15.09
CA THR A 376 -2.91 -24.97 -15.50
C THR A 376 -3.01 -25.91 -14.30
N LEU A 377 -2.37 -25.62 -13.17
CA LEU A 377 -2.61 -26.32 -11.91
C LEU A 377 -4.08 -26.18 -11.47
N HIS A 378 -4.68 -25.00 -11.56
CA HIS A 378 -6.10 -24.82 -11.25
C HIS A 378 -7.01 -25.56 -12.23
N ALA A 379 -6.64 -25.65 -13.52
CA ALA A 379 -7.39 -26.44 -14.50
C ALA A 379 -7.47 -27.93 -14.11
N LEU A 380 -6.46 -28.47 -13.43
CA LEU A 380 -6.48 -29.85 -12.92
C LEU A 380 -7.53 -30.08 -11.84
N THR A 381 -8.03 -29.04 -11.17
CA THR A 381 -9.04 -29.20 -10.10
C THR A 381 -10.47 -29.20 -10.63
N GLY A 382 -10.70 -28.79 -11.89
CA GLY A 382 -12.05 -28.68 -12.46
C GLY A 382 -12.94 -27.60 -11.84
N CYS A 383 -12.38 -26.71 -11.00
CA CYS A 383 -13.14 -25.73 -10.23
C CYS A 383 -13.37 -24.38 -10.94
N PHE A 384 -13.05 -24.27 -12.23
CA PHE A 384 -13.34 -23.05 -12.98
C PHE A 384 -14.85 -22.86 -13.18
N ASP A 385 -15.33 -21.65 -12.92
CA ASP A 385 -16.74 -21.24 -12.95
C ASP A 385 -17.67 -22.21 -12.19
N ALA A 386 -17.17 -22.85 -11.13
CA ALA A 386 -17.89 -23.79 -10.30
C ALA A 386 -18.17 -23.19 -8.90
N PRO A 387 -19.26 -23.57 -8.22
CA PRO A 387 -19.48 -23.17 -6.83
C PRO A 387 -18.28 -23.53 -5.95
N GLY A 388 -17.79 -22.57 -5.17
CA GLY A 388 -16.60 -22.74 -4.32
C GLY A 388 -15.25 -22.68 -5.05
N GLY A 389 -15.25 -22.53 -6.38
CA GLY A 389 -14.06 -22.27 -7.19
C GLY A 389 -13.90 -20.80 -7.57
N ASN A 390 -13.32 -20.54 -8.74
CA ASN A 390 -13.21 -19.19 -9.30
C ASN A 390 -14.39 -18.93 -10.25
N VAL A 391 -15.31 -18.05 -9.88
CA VAL A 391 -16.60 -17.85 -10.55
C VAL A 391 -16.65 -16.60 -11.40
N LEU A 392 -17.40 -16.68 -12.49
CA LEU A 392 -17.75 -15.53 -13.32
C LEU A 392 -19.13 -15.03 -12.88
N PHE A 393 -19.18 -14.15 -11.88
CA PHE A 393 -20.45 -13.51 -11.51
C PHE A 393 -21.13 -12.83 -12.71
N ALA A 394 -22.46 -12.81 -12.69
CA ALA A 394 -23.21 -12.09 -13.70
C ALA A 394 -22.98 -10.59 -13.50
N LYS A 395 -22.86 -9.85 -14.60
CA LYS A 395 -22.65 -8.39 -14.61
C LYS A 395 -23.80 -7.73 -15.35
N HIS A 396 -24.17 -6.53 -14.92
CA HIS A 396 -25.18 -5.72 -15.61
C HIS A 396 -24.74 -5.37 -17.03
N PRO A 397 -25.63 -5.47 -18.03
CA PRO A 397 -25.32 -5.02 -19.38
C PRO A 397 -25.23 -3.48 -19.38
N VAL A 398 -24.03 -2.94 -19.56
CA VAL A 398 -23.81 -1.49 -19.68
C VAL A 398 -23.11 -1.17 -20.99
N ARG A 399 -23.31 0.05 -21.50
CA ARG A 399 -22.62 0.46 -22.74
C ARG A 399 -21.13 0.68 -22.45
N GLY A 400 -20.28 -0.08 -23.14
CA GLY A 400 -18.83 0.11 -23.08
C GLY A 400 -18.43 1.40 -23.80
N ILE A 401 -17.76 2.30 -23.08
CA ILE A 401 -17.35 3.62 -23.58
C ILE A 401 -15.92 3.66 -24.12
N ASN A 402 -15.15 2.59 -23.93
CA ASN A 402 -13.75 2.53 -24.30
C ASN A 402 -13.42 1.22 -25.05
N PRO A 403 -14.06 0.92 -26.20
CA PRO A 403 -13.67 -0.25 -26.99
C PRO A 403 -12.32 -0.01 -27.70
N PRO A 404 -11.51 -1.06 -27.92
CA PRO A 404 -10.24 -0.94 -28.66
C PRO A 404 -10.38 -0.41 -30.09
N ALA A 405 -11.57 -0.48 -30.67
CA ALA A 405 -11.89 0.02 -32.00
C ALA A 405 -11.86 1.56 -32.12
N LEU A 406 -11.85 2.29 -30.99
CA LEU A 406 -11.72 3.76 -31.01
C LEU A 406 -10.34 4.24 -31.51
N LEU A 407 -9.34 3.36 -31.52
CA LEU A 407 -8.02 3.66 -32.05
C LEU A 407 -7.83 2.93 -33.38
N ALA A 408 -7.51 3.69 -34.43
CA ALA A 408 -7.32 3.15 -35.78
C ALA A 408 -6.24 2.04 -35.80
N PRO A 409 -6.41 0.98 -36.61
CA PRO A 409 -5.45 -0.13 -36.67
C PRO A 409 -4.00 0.32 -36.93
N GLU A 410 -3.80 1.30 -37.81
CA GLU A 410 -2.50 1.86 -38.18
C GLU A 410 -1.85 2.57 -36.99
N GLN A 411 -2.65 3.24 -36.16
CA GLN A 411 -2.16 3.87 -34.94
C GLN A 411 -1.88 2.85 -33.83
N ARG A 412 -2.73 1.83 -33.67
CA ARG A 412 -2.47 0.73 -32.71
C ARG A 412 -1.14 0.02 -33.01
N ALA A 413 -0.80 -0.16 -34.28
CA ALA A 413 0.45 -0.81 -34.69
C ALA A 413 1.71 -0.03 -34.27
N LYS A 414 1.59 1.25 -33.94
CA LYS A 414 2.72 2.09 -33.50
C LYS A 414 3.01 1.99 -32.00
N ALA A 415 2.17 1.34 -31.19
CA ALA A 415 2.37 1.25 -29.74
C ALA A 415 3.82 0.84 -29.38
N LEU A 416 4.47 1.66 -28.55
CA LEU A 416 5.87 1.44 -28.17
C LEU A 416 6.04 0.05 -27.52
N GLY A 417 7.04 -0.70 -27.97
CA GLY A 417 7.34 -2.06 -27.51
C GLY A 417 6.52 -3.19 -28.16
N LEU A 418 5.48 -2.88 -28.96
CA LEU A 418 4.58 -3.90 -29.54
C LEU A 418 5.30 -4.92 -30.44
N ALA A 419 6.26 -4.46 -31.25
CA ALA A 419 7.01 -5.34 -32.13
C ALA A 419 7.85 -6.39 -31.37
N ALA A 420 8.36 -6.01 -30.19
CA ALA A 420 9.14 -6.91 -29.33
C ALA A 420 8.23 -7.82 -28.48
N HIS A 421 7.07 -7.32 -28.07
CA HIS A 421 6.13 -7.99 -27.17
C HIS A 421 4.71 -8.00 -27.77
N PRO A 422 4.46 -8.76 -28.86
CA PRO A 422 3.20 -8.71 -29.62
C PRO A 422 1.98 -9.21 -28.82
N LEU A 423 2.22 -10.01 -27.77
CA LEU A 423 1.19 -10.51 -26.87
C LEU A 423 1.11 -9.73 -25.56
N GLY A 424 2.00 -8.77 -25.34
CA GLY A 424 2.10 -7.99 -24.11
C GLY A 424 1.03 -6.89 -23.97
N PRO A 425 1.08 -6.10 -22.88
CA PRO A 425 0.19 -4.96 -22.64
C PRO A 425 0.16 -3.95 -23.80
N GLN A 426 1.25 -3.85 -24.57
CA GLN A 426 1.43 -2.97 -25.72
C GLN A 426 0.37 -3.18 -26.80
N ARG A 427 -0.18 -4.40 -26.94
CA ARG A 427 -1.31 -4.71 -27.84
C ARG A 427 -2.55 -3.86 -27.57
N ASN A 428 -2.72 -3.41 -26.32
CA ASN A 428 -3.83 -2.55 -25.89
C ASN A 428 -3.44 -1.06 -25.82
N GLY A 429 -2.24 -0.70 -26.29
CA GLY A 429 -1.63 0.63 -26.14
C GLY A 429 -1.06 0.89 -24.75
N TRP A 430 -0.92 -0.15 -23.92
CA TRP A 430 -0.33 -0.02 -22.59
C TRP A 430 1.17 -0.29 -22.68
N ILE A 431 1.94 0.78 -22.82
CA ILE A 431 3.38 0.71 -23.06
C ILE A 431 4.14 0.62 -21.73
N THR A 432 5.41 0.22 -21.81
CA THR A 432 6.28 0.18 -20.63
C THR A 432 6.98 1.50 -20.37
N SER A 433 7.28 1.79 -19.11
CA SER A 433 8.14 2.93 -18.75
C SER A 433 9.50 2.88 -19.46
N ARG A 434 10.07 1.69 -19.67
CA ARG A 434 11.33 1.50 -20.41
C ARG A 434 11.21 2.01 -21.85
N ASP A 435 10.17 1.57 -22.55
CA ASP A 435 9.91 1.94 -23.94
C ASP A 435 9.56 3.43 -24.06
N LEU A 436 8.81 3.97 -23.10
CA LEU A 436 8.54 5.42 -22.99
C LEU A 436 9.83 6.23 -22.84
N HIS A 437 10.71 5.87 -21.90
CA HIS A 437 11.95 6.58 -21.68
C HIS A 437 12.87 6.51 -22.90
N ARG A 438 12.91 5.35 -23.59
CA ARG A 438 13.65 5.19 -24.85
C ARG A 438 13.14 6.14 -25.92
N ALA A 439 11.83 6.18 -26.13
CA ALA A 439 11.22 7.05 -27.13
C ALA A 439 11.43 8.55 -26.83
N ILE A 440 11.49 8.94 -25.55
CA ILE A 440 11.76 10.33 -25.15
C ILE A 440 13.24 10.69 -25.36
N LEU A 441 14.16 9.86 -24.85
CA LEU A 441 15.59 10.18 -24.79
C LEU A 441 16.31 9.93 -26.10
N GLU A 442 15.96 8.84 -26.78
CA GLU A 442 16.68 8.33 -27.96
C GLU A 442 15.89 8.57 -29.24
N GLY A 443 14.60 8.91 -29.15
CA GLY A 443 13.76 9.12 -30.34
C GLY A 443 13.38 7.84 -31.07
N GLU A 444 13.51 6.69 -30.41
CA GLU A 444 13.39 5.36 -31.03
C GLU A 444 12.19 4.56 -30.47
N PRO A 445 11.33 3.97 -31.32
CA PRO A 445 11.31 4.03 -32.79
C PRO A 445 10.82 5.38 -33.36
N TYR A 446 10.31 6.26 -32.51
CA TYR A 446 9.99 7.64 -32.84
C TYR A 446 10.00 8.47 -31.56
N ARG A 447 10.09 9.80 -31.71
CA ARG A 447 10.24 10.72 -30.57
C ARG A 447 8.92 11.01 -29.86
N VAL A 448 8.87 10.75 -28.57
CA VAL A 448 7.81 11.25 -27.68
C VAL A 448 8.20 12.64 -27.17
N ARG A 449 7.36 13.63 -27.45
CA ARG A 449 7.59 15.05 -27.17
C ARG A 449 6.86 15.53 -25.92
N ALA A 450 5.70 14.95 -25.63
CA ALA A 450 4.88 15.35 -24.48
C ALA A 450 4.34 14.18 -23.65
N LEU A 451 4.06 14.48 -22.38
CA LEU A 451 3.45 13.56 -21.43
C LEU A 451 2.29 14.23 -20.68
N VAL A 452 1.11 13.59 -20.69
CA VAL A 452 -0.02 13.99 -19.82
C VAL A 452 -0.22 12.93 -18.75
N GLY A 453 0.07 13.29 -17.50
CA GLY A 453 0.00 12.42 -16.33
C GLY A 453 -1.27 12.60 -15.50
N PHE A 454 -1.92 11.50 -15.13
CA PHE A 454 -3.07 11.45 -14.23
C PHE A 454 -2.74 10.61 -12.98
N GLY A 455 -2.37 11.29 -11.89
CA GLY A 455 -1.97 10.71 -10.61
C GLY A 455 -0.73 9.79 -10.66
N SER A 456 0.00 9.79 -11.78
CA SER A 456 1.09 8.84 -12.03
C SER A 456 2.43 9.40 -11.57
N ASN A 457 2.95 8.85 -10.47
CA ASN A 457 4.27 9.20 -9.93
C ASN A 457 5.34 8.25 -10.46
N ILE A 458 5.61 8.31 -11.77
CA ILE A 458 6.47 7.35 -12.46
C ILE A 458 7.90 7.34 -11.91
N LEU A 459 8.38 8.51 -11.45
CA LEU A 459 9.75 8.69 -10.94
C LEU A 459 9.98 7.94 -9.63
N VAL A 460 8.95 7.78 -8.81
CA VAL A 460 9.04 7.00 -7.56
C VAL A 460 8.64 5.56 -7.79
N SER A 461 7.72 5.29 -8.71
CA SER A 461 7.00 4.02 -8.78
C SER A 461 7.59 2.99 -9.75
N HIS A 462 8.39 3.42 -10.73
CA HIS A 462 9.05 2.53 -11.70
C HIS A 462 10.54 2.33 -11.39
N PRO A 463 11.15 1.27 -11.93
CA PRO A 463 12.61 1.06 -11.89
C PRO A 463 13.39 2.19 -12.54
N ASP A 464 14.69 2.27 -12.23
CA ASP A 464 15.62 3.24 -12.82
C ASP A 464 15.12 4.70 -12.74
N PRO A 465 15.03 5.25 -11.51
CA PRO A 465 14.60 6.64 -11.29
C PRO A 465 15.56 7.65 -11.93
N ALA A 466 16.83 7.30 -12.15
CA ALA A 466 17.81 8.17 -12.80
C ALA A 466 17.44 8.39 -14.29
N ARG A 467 17.16 7.31 -15.03
CA ARG A 467 16.71 7.40 -16.42
C ARG A 467 15.32 8.03 -16.53
N SER A 468 14.43 7.73 -15.59
CA SER A 468 13.10 8.36 -15.50
C SER A 468 13.21 9.89 -15.35
N ARG A 469 14.11 10.37 -14.48
CA ARG A 469 14.41 11.80 -14.29
C ARG A 469 14.93 12.43 -15.57
N ALA A 470 15.88 11.78 -16.25
CA ALA A 470 16.43 12.27 -17.51
C ALA A 470 15.35 12.39 -18.59
N ALA A 471 14.47 11.39 -18.71
CA ALA A 471 13.37 11.41 -19.66
C ALA A 471 12.38 12.54 -19.36
N LEU A 472 11.94 12.67 -18.11
CA LEU A 472 11.03 13.76 -17.71
C LEU A 472 11.62 15.15 -17.96
N ALA A 473 12.92 15.33 -17.73
CA ALA A 473 13.61 16.59 -18.03
C ALA A 473 13.72 16.89 -19.53
N ALA A 474 13.76 15.87 -20.39
CA ALA A 474 13.93 16.00 -21.83
C ALA A 474 12.61 16.25 -22.60
N LEU A 475 11.44 16.07 -21.95
CA LEU A 475 10.15 16.34 -22.56
C LEU A 475 10.01 17.83 -22.96
N GLU A 476 9.44 18.09 -24.13
CA GLU A 476 9.12 19.46 -24.58
C GLU A 476 7.92 20.04 -23.82
N PHE A 477 6.96 19.19 -23.44
CA PHE A 477 5.78 19.60 -22.69
C PHE A 477 5.28 18.50 -21.76
N GLN A 478 4.93 18.84 -20.52
CA GLN A 478 4.34 17.91 -19.57
C GLN A 478 3.20 18.57 -18.79
N VAL A 479 2.10 17.83 -18.66
CA VAL A 479 0.97 18.17 -17.81
C VAL A 479 0.84 17.12 -16.72
N HIS A 480 0.60 17.53 -15.47
CA HIS A 480 0.44 16.59 -14.36
C HIS A 480 -0.79 16.92 -13.50
N CYS A 481 -1.74 15.99 -13.45
CA CYS A 481 -2.95 16.08 -12.63
C CYS A 481 -2.74 15.32 -11.32
N ASP A 482 -2.84 16.00 -10.17
CA ASP A 482 -2.64 15.36 -8.86
C ASP A 482 -3.30 16.12 -7.70
N LEU A 483 -3.43 15.46 -6.55
CA LEU A 483 -3.84 16.06 -5.29
C LEU A 483 -2.67 16.84 -4.65
N PHE A 484 -1.44 16.39 -4.89
CA PHE A 484 -0.22 16.91 -4.26
C PHE A 484 0.91 17.06 -5.29
N LEU A 485 1.84 17.99 -5.04
CA LEU A 485 3.09 18.06 -5.81
C LEU A 485 3.96 16.85 -5.47
N ASN A 486 4.00 15.88 -6.37
CA ASN A 486 4.84 14.69 -6.27
C ASN A 486 6.12 14.84 -7.15
N PRO A 487 7.13 13.95 -7.02
CA PRO A 487 8.39 14.10 -7.74
C PRO A 487 8.29 14.07 -9.27
N THR A 488 7.25 13.45 -9.84
CA THR A 488 6.99 13.52 -11.29
C THR A 488 6.43 14.89 -11.69
N ALA A 489 5.64 15.53 -10.83
CA ALA A 489 5.11 16.88 -11.05
C ALA A 489 6.23 17.94 -11.08
N ASP A 490 7.38 17.68 -10.44
CA ASP A 490 8.56 18.56 -10.46
C ASP A 490 9.17 18.78 -11.84
N PHE A 491 8.69 18.08 -12.87
CA PHE A 491 9.07 18.28 -14.29
C PHE A 491 7.92 18.83 -15.16
N ALA A 492 6.70 18.89 -14.63
CA ALA A 492 5.53 19.35 -15.37
C ALA A 492 5.62 20.84 -15.68
N ASP A 493 5.23 21.24 -16.89
CA ASP A 493 5.09 22.64 -17.28
C ASP A 493 3.80 23.23 -16.71
N ILE A 494 2.74 22.41 -16.64
CA ILE A 494 1.46 22.74 -16.00
C ILE A 494 1.06 21.63 -15.04
N VAL A 495 0.69 22.02 -13.81
CA VAL A 495 0.11 21.12 -12.81
C VAL A 495 -1.36 21.48 -12.60
N LEU A 496 -2.24 20.49 -12.64
CA LEU A 496 -3.68 20.66 -12.47
C LEU A 496 -4.15 20.06 -11.13
N PRO A 497 -4.85 20.83 -10.29
CA PRO A 497 -5.38 20.33 -9.01
C PRO A 497 -6.58 19.42 -9.25
N VAL A 498 -6.50 18.16 -8.81
CA VAL A 498 -7.65 17.25 -8.87
C VAL A 498 -8.46 17.19 -7.59
N ALA A 499 -9.77 16.99 -7.75
CA ALA A 499 -10.70 16.72 -6.66
C ALA A 499 -10.49 15.29 -6.11
N SER A 500 -10.46 15.16 -4.79
CA SER A 500 -10.44 13.89 -4.07
C SER A 500 -11.75 13.12 -4.27
N ALA A 501 -11.76 11.84 -3.89
CA ALA A 501 -12.94 10.98 -4.05
C ALA A 501 -14.20 11.52 -3.33
N TRP A 502 -14.05 12.33 -2.28
CA TRP A 502 -15.14 12.90 -1.50
C TRP A 502 -15.68 14.23 -2.04
N GLU A 503 -15.02 14.81 -3.04
CA GLU A 503 -15.33 16.12 -3.62
C GLU A 503 -16.07 16.04 -4.95
N ARG A 504 -16.31 14.82 -5.45
CA ARG A 504 -16.92 14.56 -6.75
C ARG A 504 -17.90 13.41 -6.70
N GLU A 505 -18.87 13.45 -7.60
CA GLU A 505 -19.72 12.29 -7.86
C GLU A 505 -18.94 11.22 -8.63
N SER A 506 -19.32 9.96 -8.48
CA SER A 506 -18.76 8.87 -9.29
C SER A 506 -19.73 7.71 -9.44
N LEU A 507 -19.92 7.25 -10.67
CA LEU A 507 -20.75 6.11 -10.99
C LEU A 507 -19.98 4.79 -10.80
N ARG A 508 -20.61 3.82 -10.13
CA ARG A 508 -20.14 2.45 -10.03
C ARG A 508 -21.25 1.46 -10.35
N VAL A 509 -20.92 0.51 -11.22
CA VAL A 509 -21.78 -0.63 -11.59
C VAL A 509 -21.07 -1.90 -11.12
N GLY A 510 -21.58 -2.52 -10.06
CA GLY A 510 -21.05 -3.76 -9.48
C GLY A 510 -19.81 -3.61 -8.60
N PHE A 511 -19.73 -4.48 -7.59
CA PHE A 511 -18.64 -4.56 -6.62
C PHE A 511 -18.11 -6.00 -6.57
N GLU A 512 -16.86 -6.20 -6.98
CA GLU A 512 -16.23 -7.50 -7.31
C GLU A 512 -15.96 -8.39 -6.07
N ILE A 513 -17.00 -8.95 -5.43
CA ILE A 513 -16.84 -9.88 -4.28
C ILE A 513 -17.90 -10.98 -4.20
N THR A 514 -19.17 -10.68 -4.51
CA THR A 514 -20.28 -11.64 -4.49
C THR A 514 -21.28 -11.27 -5.58
N GLN A 515 -22.18 -12.19 -5.94
CA GLN A 515 -23.26 -11.87 -6.89
C GLN A 515 -24.12 -10.69 -6.42
N ALA A 516 -24.48 -10.65 -5.13
CA ALA A 516 -25.26 -9.55 -4.55
C ALA A 516 -24.53 -8.20 -4.57
N ALA A 517 -23.19 -8.23 -4.64
CA ALA A 517 -22.36 -7.05 -4.78
C ALA A 517 -22.26 -6.59 -6.24
N GLU A 518 -22.27 -7.51 -7.21
CA GLU A 518 -22.36 -7.19 -8.65
C GLU A 518 -23.72 -6.63 -9.06
N GLU A 519 -24.80 -6.96 -8.33
CA GLU A 519 -26.14 -6.38 -8.53
C GLU A 519 -26.21 -4.88 -8.23
N LEU A 520 -25.33 -4.36 -7.37
CA LEU A 520 -25.43 -2.99 -6.86
C LEU A 520 -24.90 -1.97 -7.89
N VAL A 521 -25.77 -1.04 -8.26
CA VAL A 521 -25.44 0.16 -9.05
C VAL A 521 -25.56 1.38 -8.14
N GLN A 522 -24.48 2.15 -8.02
CA GLN A 522 -24.43 3.27 -7.08
C GLN A 522 -23.74 4.48 -7.71
N LEU A 523 -24.34 5.66 -7.52
CA LEU A 523 -23.67 6.93 -7.71
C LEU A 523 -23.19 7.42 -6.34
N ARG A 524 -21.87 7.48 -6.14
CA ARG A 524 -21.32 8.10 -4.93
C ARG A 524 -21.64 9.60 -4.99
N PRO A 525 -22.32 10.17 -3.98
CA PRO A 525 -22.60 11.60 -3.96
C PRO A 525 -21.34 12.41 -3.66
N ARG A 526 -21.35 13.69 -4.04
CA ARG A 526 -20.39 14.67 -3.54
C ARG A 526 -20.57 14.83 -2.03
N MET A 527 -19.54 14.47 -1.26
CA MET A 527 -19.62 14.53 0.21
C MET A 527 -19.36 15.95 0.71
N VAL A 528 -18.35 16.62 0.15
CA VAL A 528 -17.97 18.01 0.42
C VAL A 528 -17.68 18.74 -0.88
N GLU A 529 -17.68 20.07 -0.88
CA GLU A 529 -17.28 20.85 -2.05
C GLU A 529 -15.78 20.69 -2.35
N PRO A 530 -15.36 20.73 -3.63
CA PRO A 530 -13.96 20.73 -4.00
C PRO A 530 -13.16 21.83 -3.30
N LEU A 531 -12.00 21.48 -2.77
CA LEU A 531 -11.08 22.43 -2.15
C LEU A 531 -10.50 23.38 -3.21
N GLY A 532 -10.73 24.67 -3.02
CA GLY A 532 -10.30 25.71 -3.95
C GLY A 532 -11.02 25.60 -5.29
N SER A 533 -10.27 25.49 -6.38
CA SER A 533 -10.79 25.33 -7.74
C SER A 533 -10.53 23.94 -8.32
N ALA A 534 -10.24 22.94 -7.48
CA ALA A 534 -9.95 21.59 -7.93
C ALA A 534 -11.10 21.00 -8.76
N ARG A 535 -10.77 20.28 -9.84
CA ARG A 535 -11.75 19.63 -10.75
C ARG A 535 -11.55 18.11 -10.74
N SER A 536 -12.57 17.34 -11.09
CA SER A 536 -12.36 15.88 -11.23
C SER A 536 -11.53 15.56 -12.48
N ASP A 537 -10.91 14.37 -12.50
CA ASP A 537 -10.24 13.87 -13.71
C ASP A 537 -11.21 13.76 -14.91
N LEU A 538 -12.51 13.52 -14.64
CA LEU A 538 -13.57 13.53 -15.65
C LEU A 538 -13.80 14.93 -16.22
N ASP A 539 -13.93 15.94 -15.37
CA ASP A 539 -14.16 17.32 -15.83
C ASP A 539 -12.98 17.79 -16.70
N ILE A 540 -11.75 17.48 -16.28
CA ILE A 540 -10.53 17.82 -17.02
C ILE A 540 -10.53 17.16 -18.40
N VAL A 541 -10.82 15.86 -18.48
CA VAL A 541 -10.73 15.14 -19.75
C VAL A 541 -11.88 15.47 -20.70
N PHE A 542 -13.09 15.73 -20.20
CA PHE A 542 -14.24 16.15 -21.02
C PHE A 542 -14.04 17.57 -21.58
N ASP A 543 -13.50 18.50 -20.78
CA ASP A 543 -13.15 19.86 -21.23
C ASP A 543 -12.04 19.80 -22.29
N LEU A 544 -10.96 19.05 -22.01
CA LEU A 544 -9.86 18.87 -22.97
C LEU A 544 -10.32 18.24 -24.29
N ALA A 545 -11.16 17.20 -24.22
CA ALA A 545 -11.74 16.57 -25.40
C ALA A 545 -12.55 17.56 -26.24
N THR A 546 -13.37 18.40 -25.61
CA THR A 546 -14.19 19.40 -26.29
C THR A 546 -13.31 20.44 -27.00
N ARG A 547 -12.26 20.93 -26.33
CA ARG A 547 -11.30 21.88 -26.91
C ARG A 547 -10.51 21.31 -28.09
N LEU A 548 -10.30 19.99 -28.12
CA LEU A 548 -9.61 19.26 -29.19
C LEU A 548 -10.55 18.78 -30.31
N GLY A 549 -11.80 19.25 -30.33
CA GLY A 549 -12.78 18.90 -31.36
C GLY A 549 -13.43 17.52 -31.20
N LEU A 550 -13.26 16.87 -30.04
CA LEU A 550 -13.85 15.55 -29.71
C LEU A 550 -15.16 15.68 -28.93
N GLY A 551 -15.79 16.86 -28.93
CA GLY A 551 -16.96 17.18 -28.11
C GLY A 551 -18.14 16.21 -28.30
N GLU A 552 -18.46 15.82 -29.53
CA GLU A 552 -19.55 14.85 -29.80
C GLU A 552 -19.28 13.49 -29.11
N ALA A 553 -18.05 12.98 -29.22
CA ALA A 553 -17.64 11.73 -28.59
C ALA A 553 -17.59 11.81 -27.05
N PHE A 554 -17.63 13.02 -26.49
CA PHE A 554 -17.68 13.32 -25.06
C PHE A 554 -18.96 14.07 -24.68
N PHE A 555 -20.05 13.84 -25.42
CA PHE A 555 -21.40 14.30 -25.07
C PHE A 555 -21.49 15.82 -24.83
N GLY A 556 -20.79 16.61 -25.66
CA GLY A 556 -20.71 18.06 -25.53
C GLY A 556 -20.03 18.55 -24.25
N GLY A 557 -19.21 17.70 -23.62
CA GLY A 557 -18.59 17.99 -22.32
C GLY A 557 -19.44 17.59 -21.11
N SER A 558 -20.62 16.98 -21.31
CA SER A 558 -21.49 16.55 -20.20
C SER A 558 -21.13 15.15 -19.68
N VAL A 559 -20.47 15.10 -18.52
CA VAL A 559 -20.18 13.84 -17.80
C VAL A 559 -21.46 13.08 -17.47
N GLU A 560 -22.52 13.79 -17.06
CA GLU A 560 -23.80 13.19 -16.72
C GLU A 560 -24.48 12.52 -17.93
N ALA A 561 -24.46 13.17 -19.10
CA ALA A 561 -24.96 12.57 -20.33
C ALA A 561 -24.17 11.29 -20.69
N GLY A 562 -22.85 11.31 -20.47
CA GLY A 562 -22.00 10.12 -20.62
C GLY A 562 -22.37 8.99 -19.67
N TRP A 563 -22.64 9.28 -18.40
CA TRP A 563 -23.10 8.27 -17.43
C TRP A 563 -24.50 7.73 -17.75
N ASN A 564 -25.44 8.59 -18.17
CA ASN A 564 -26.76 8.15 -18.61
C ASN A 564 -26.68 7.24 -19.85
N HIS A 565 -25.76 7.51 -20.77
CA HIS A 565 -25.48 6.60 -21.89
C HIS A 565 -24.98 5.23 -21.42
N VAL A 566 -24.10 5.18 -20.40
CA VAL A 566 -23.62 3.91 -19.82
C VAL A 566 -24.77 3.11 -19.20
N LEU A 567 -25.68 3.78 -18.48
CA LEU A 567 -26.76 3.17 -17.70
C LEU A 567 -28.01 2.82 -18.52
N GLU A 568 -28.17 3.37 -19.72
CA GLU A 568 -29.34 3.17 -20.57
C GLU A 568 -29.80 1.69 -20.70
N PRO A 569 -28.92 0.68 -20.89
CA PRO A 569 -29.38 -0.69 -21.11
C PRO A 569 -30.00 -1.36 -19.87
N ILE A 570 -29.78 -0.81 -18.67
CA ILE A 570 -30.44 -1.26 -17.43
C ILE A 570 -31.60 -0.36 -17.00
N GLY A 571 -31.97 0.63 -17.82
CA GLY A 571 -33.11 1.51 -17.58
C GLY A 571 -32.95 2.43 -16.37
N LEU A 572 -31.71 2.79 -16.01
CA LEU A 572 -31.40 3.71 -14.91
C LEU A 572 -30.82 5.03 -15.45
N THR A 573 -31.01 6.10 -14.67
CA THR A 573 -30.33 7.38 -14.87
C THR A 573 -29.54 7.78 -13.63
N VAL A 574 -28.63 8.75 -13.79
CA VAL A 574 -27.90 9.37 -12.67
C VAL A 574 -28.89 10.00 -11.66
N ASP A 575 -30.01 10.56 -12.12
CA ASP A 575 -31.03 11.15 -11.26
C ASP A 575 -31.77 10.11 -10.41
N ASP A 576 -31.99 8.89 -10.93
CA ASP A 576 -32.55 7.79 -10.14
C ASP A 576 -31.59 7.40 -9.02
N LEU A 577 -30.28 7.37 -9.30
CA LEU A 577 -29.25 7.05 -8.32
C LEU A 577 -29.06 8.18 -7.29
N ARG A 578 -29.20 9.46 -7.67
CA ARG A 578 -29.17 10.58 -6.70
C ARG A 578 -30.32 10.52 -5.71
N LYS A 579 -31.50 10.06 -6.13
CA LYS A 579 -32.67 9.84 -5.24
C LYS A 579 -32.46 8.66 -4.27
N ARG A 580 -31.52 7.76 -4.57
CA ARG A 580 -31.21 6.54 -3.82
C ARG A 580 -29.70 6.40 -3.62
N PRO A 581 -29.06 7.26 -2.80
CA PRO A 581 -27.59 7.33 -2.68
C PRO A 581 -26.96 6.06 -2.08
N GLU A 582 -27.74 5.20 -1.43
CA GLU A 582 -27.34 3.84 -1.03
C GLU A 582 -27.17 2.86 -2.21
N GLY A 583 -27.65 3.24 -3.40
CA GLY A 583 -27.61 2.46 -4.62
C GLY A 583 -28.91 1.68 -4.91
N ILE A 584 -29.03 1.23 -6.16
CA ILE A 584 -30.15 0.44 -6.68
C ILE A 584 -29.63 -0.95 -7.06
N ARG A 585 -30.44 -1.99 -6.84
CA ARG A 585 -30.10 -3.37 -7.19
C ARG A 585 -31.08 -3.93 -8.22
N PRO A 586 -30.86 -3.68 -9.52
CA PRO A 586 -31.60 -4.40 -10.55
C PRO A 586 -31.29 -5.90 -10.43
N PRO A 587 -32.29 -6.80 -10.56
CA PRO A 587 -32.07 -8.24 -10.43
C PRO A 587 -31.02 -8.76 -11.42
N LEU A 588 -30.11 -9.62 -10.94
CA LEU A 588 -29.04 -10.20 -11.77
C LEU A 588 -28.77 -11.65 -11.38
N ALA A 589 -29.19 -12.59 -12.23
CA ALA A 589 -29.05 -14.02 -11.95
C ALA A 589 -27.68 -14.55 -12.41
N TRP A 590 -26.93 -15.16 -11.48
CA TRP A 590 -25.73 -15.93 -11.81
C TRP A 590 -26.04 -17.41 -11.93
N ARG A 591 -25.40 -18.06 -12.91
CA ARG A 591 -25.35 -19.51 -13.07
C ARG A 591 -23.89 -19.97 -13.22
N PRO A 592 -23.48 -21.07 -12.57
CA PRO A 592 -22.15 -21.63 -12.74
C PRO A 592 -22.03 -22.39 -14.07
N HIS A 593 -20.80 -22.76 -14.41
CA HIS A 593 -20.41 -23.60 -15.54
C HIS A 593 -20.85 -23.07 -16.90
N LYS A 594 -20.81 -21.75 -17.11
CA LYS A 594 -21.24 -21.11 -18.37
C LYS A 594 -20.49 -21.63 -19.59
N TYR A 595 -19.25 -22.06 -19.40
CA TYR A 595 -18.44 -22.70 -20.45
C TYR A 595 -19.09 -23.96 -21.04
N ARG A 596 -20.03 -24.61 -20.35
CA ARG A 596 -20.76 -25.78 -20.89
C ARG A 596 -21.68 -25.41 -22.04
N GLU A 597 -22.15 -24.16 -22.08
CA GLU A 597 -23.02 -23.63 -23.13
C GLU A 597 -22.21 -22.88 -24.19
N THR A 598 -21.22 -22.08 -23.77
CA THR A 598 -20.53 -21.14 -24.66
C THR A 598 -19.13 -21.59 -25.09
N GLY A 599 -18.59 -22.64 -24.49
CA GLY A 599 -17.16 -22.92 -24.49
C GLY A 599 -16.35 -21.82 -23.78
N PHE A 600 -15.03 -21.91 -23.89
CA PHE A 600 -14.09 -20.91 -23.39
C PHE A 600 -13.77 -19.88 -24.48
N ALA A 601 -13.39 -18.66 -24.07
CA ALA A 601 -12.97 -17.59 -24.98
C ALA A 601 -11.52 -17.78 -25.48
N THR A 602 -11.15 -19.03 -25.77
CA THR A 602 -9.85 -19.47 -26.29
C THR A 602 -9.97 -19.86 -27.76
N GLN A 603 -8.85 -20.15 -28.43
CA GLN A 603 -8.86 -20.56 -29.84
C GLN A 603 -9.43 -21.96 -30.03
N THR A 604 -9.22 -22.83 -29.03
CA THR A 604 -9.74 -24.21 -29.01
C THR A 604 -11.17 -24.32 -28.50
N LYS A 605 -11.77 -23.23 -27.99
CA LYS A 605 -13.02 -23.24 -27.19
C LYS A 605 -12.97 -24.11 -25.94
N ARG A 606 -11.77 -24.60 -25.57
CA ARG A 606 -11.46 -25.39 -24.38
C ARG A 606 -10.39 -24.65 -23.56
N VAL A 607 -10.17 -25.05 -22.32
CA VAL A 607 -9.02 -24.59 -21.53
C VAL A 607 -7.73 -25.02 -22.23
N GLU A 608 -6.81 -24.08 -22.45
CA GLU A 608 -5.56 -24.31 -23.19
C GLU A 608 -4.40 -24.64 -22.24
N ILE A 609 -4.21 -25.94 -21.94
CA ILE A 609 -3.00 -26.43 -21.27
C ILE A 609 -1.79 -26.29 -22.21
N TYR A 610 -2.02 -26.53 -23.51
CA TYR A 610 -1.08 -26.28 -24.60
C TYR A 610 -1.57 -25.10 -25.46
N SER A 611 -0.77 -24.05 -25.64
CA SER A 611 -1.19 -22.86 -26.39
C SER A 611 -0.44 -22.70 -27.71
N GLU A 612 -1.14 -22.94 -28.82
CA GLU A 612 -0.61 -22.62 -30.16
C GLU A 612 -0.41 -21.12 -30.36
N LEU A 613 -1.13 -20.27 -29.63
CA LEU A 613 -0.91 -18.82 -29.66
C LEU A 613 0.50 -18.48 -29.20
N LEU A 614 0.93 -19.01 -28.05
CA LEU A 614 2.28 -18.81 -27.56
C LEU A 614 3.33 -19.37 -28.52
N LEU A 615 3.10 -20.58 -29.04
CA LEU A 615 3.99 -21.21 -30.02
C LEU A 615 4.20 -20.36 -31.27
N ARG A 616 3.14 -19.80 -31.85
CA ARG A 616 3.21 -18.95 -33.05
C ARG A 616 4.04 -17.67 -32.84
N HIS A 617 4.20 -17.25 -31.58
CA HIS A 617 5.02 -16.11 -31.20
C HIS A 617 6.39 -16.51 -30.61
N GLY A 618 6.77 -17.79 -30.73
CA GLY A 618 8.08 -18.29 -30.31
C GLY A 618 8.23 -18.56 -28.81
N TYR A 619 7.12 -18.61 -28.07
CA TYR A 619 7.11 -18.91 -26.63
C TYR A 619 6.74 -20.37 -26.37
N ASP A 620 7.13 -20.89 -25.22
CA ASP A 620 6.78 -22.26 -24.82
C ASP A 620 5.24 -22.44 -24.74
N PRO A 621 4.68 -23.46 -25.43
CA PRO A 621 3.24 -23.68 -25.49
C PRO A 621 2.67 -24.31 -24.21
N VAL A 622 3.51 -25.01 -23.44
CA VAL A 622 3.19 -25.53 -22.11
C VAL A 622 3.98 -24.74 -21.07
N PRO A 623 3.45 -24.54 -19.86
CA PRO A 623 4.16 -23.77 -18.85
C PRO A 623 5.46 -24.46 -18.44
N GLY A 624 6.53 -23.68 -18.44
CA GLY A 624 7.86 -24.06 -17.95
C GLY A 624 8.31 -23.13 -16.82
N PHE A 625 9.54 -23.35 -16.34
CA PHE A 625 10.16 -22.48 -15.35
C PHE A 625 11.57 -22.10 -15.78
N THR A 626 11.78 -20.80 -15.90
CA THR A 626 13.09 -20.17 -15.94
C THR A 626 13.20 -19.31 -14.69
N PRO A 627 14.24 -19.46 -13.86
CA PRO A 627 14.36 -18.64 -12.67
C PRO A 627 14.62 -17.16 -13.06
N PRO A 628 14.37 -16.16 -12.18
CA PRO A 628 14.39 -14.72 -12.52
C PRO A 628 15.66 -14.25 -13.25
N ALA A 629 15.64 -13.18 -14.03
CA ALA A 629 16.84 -12.71 -14.75
C ALA A 629 18.05 -12.47 -13.81
N GLU A 630 17.80 -11.93 -12.62
CA GLU A 630 18.84 -11.69 -11.63
C GLU A 630 19.11 -12.91 -10.74
N ARG A 631 20.40 -13.21 -10.50
CA ARG A 631 20.89 -14.30 -9.66
C ARG A 631 21.75 -13.74 -8.53
N THR A 632 21.66 -14.36 -7.36
CA THR A 632 22.57 -14.08 -6.23
C THR A 632 24.01 -14.39 -6.61
N THR A 633 24.96 -13.61 -6.09
CA THR A 633 26.40 -13.82 -6.24
C THR A 633 27.09 -13.74 -4.88
N ALA A 634 28.40 -14.01 -4.82
CA ALA A 634 29.16 -13.83 -3.59
C ALA A 634 29.10 -12.39 -3.03
N SER A 635 29.00 -11.38 -3.90
CA SER A 635 28.89 -9.97 -3.50
C SER A 635 27.46 -9.50 -3.19
N PHE A 636 26.45 -10.22 -3.69
CA PHE A 636 25.04 -9.93 -3.46
C PHE A 636 24.30 -11.26 -3.18
N PRO A 637 24.50 -11.85 -1.99
CA PRO A 637 24.05 -13.20 -1.67
C PRO A 637 22.57 -13.29 -1.27
N LEU A 638 21.91 -12.15 -1.04
CA LEU A 638 20.51 -12.10 -0.59
C LEU A 638 19.55 -11.85 -1.74
N VAL A 639 18.29 -12.26 -1.56
CA VAL A 639 17.19 -11.95 -2.48
C VAL A 639 16.34 -10.81 -1.93
N LEU A 640 16.22 -9.72 -2.69
CA LEU A 640 15.38 -8.57 -2.39
C LEU A 640 13.97 -8.75 -2.94
N THR A 641 12.98 -8.52 -2.09
CA THR A 641 11.57 -8.37 -2.47
C THR A 641 10.95 -7.20 -1.69
N THR A 642 9.68 -6.92 -1.94
CA THR A 642 8.97 -5.81 -1.28
C THR A 642 7.62 -6.22 -0.69
N GLY A 643 7.24 -5.62 0.43
CA GLY A 643 5.94 -5.84 1.08
C GLY A 643 5.13 -4.55 1.19
N ASN A 644 3.81 -4.66 1.26
CA ASN A 644 2.94 -3.53 1.60
C ASN A 644 2.44 -3.68 3.05
N ARG A 645 2.64 -2.65 3.87
CA ARG A 645 2.19 -2.61 5.28
C ARG A 645 0.74 -2.17 5.48
N GLY A 646 -0.04 -2.02 4.41
CA GLY A 646 -1.46 -1.64 4.45
C GLY A 646 -1.75 -0.18 4.85
N ASN A 647 -0.76 0.54 5.41
CA ASN A 647 -0.89 1.93 5.89
C ASN A 647 -0.93 2.98 4.77
N PHE A 648 -0.31 2.70 3.62
CA PHE A 648 -0.16 3.64 2.51
C PHE A 648 -0.66 3.02 1.19
N CYS A 649 -0.95 3.86 0.20
CA CYS A 649 -1.22 3.42 -1.18
C CYS A 649 0.00 3.73 -2.05
N HIS A 650 0.83 2.73 -2.35
CA HIS A 650 2.05 2.89 -3.15
C HIS A 650 2.92 4.05 -2.66
N SER A 651 3.09 5.13 -3.44
CA SER A 651 3.87 6.32 -3.08
C SER A 651 3.08 7.42 -2.36
N GLN A 652 1.77 7.25 -2.13
CA GLN A 652 0.87 8.27 -1.61
C GLN A 652 0.72 8.21 -0.09
N HIS A 653 0.23 9.31 0.48
CA HIS A 653 -0.23 9.44 1.87
C HIS A 653 0.85 9.36 2.95
N ARG A 654 2.11 9.61 2.61
CA ARG A 654 3.23 9.56 3.56
C ARG A 654 3.37 10.84 4.38
N ASP A 655 2.74 11.92 3.94
CA ASP A 655 2.62 13.18 4.69
C ASP A 655 1.38 13.23 5.60
N ILE A 656 0.43 12.31 5.43
CA ILE A 656 -0.78 12.19 6.25
C ILE A 656 -0.38 11.72 7.66
N VAL A 657 -0.49 12.61 8.64
CA VAL A 657 -0.04 12.45 10.03
C VAL A 657 -0.64 11.19 10.66
N ALA A 658 -1.94 10.96 10.51
CA ALA A 658 -2.61 9.80 11.10
C ALA A 658 -2.05 8.46 10.57
N LEU A 659 -1.64 8.41 9.30
CA LEU A 659 -1.06 7.22 8.68
C LEU A 659 0.44 7.11 8.98
N ARG A 660 1.16 8.23 8.89
CA ARG A 660 2.60 8.29 9.12
C ARG A 660 2.98 7.93 10.55
N ARG A 661 2.14 8.22 11.54
CA ARG A 661 2.35 7.74 12.93
C ARG A 661 2.40 6.21 13.04
N ARG A 662 1.65 5.48 12.20
CA ARG A 662 1.61 4.01 12.20
C ARG A 662 2.83 3.38 11.54
N ALA A 663 3.45 4.08 10.60
CA ALA A 663 4.68 3.68 9.94
C ALA A 663 5.55 4.93 9.67
N PRO A 664 6.36 5.38 10.65
CA PRO A 664 7.05 6.67 10.57
C PRO A 664 8.25 6.67 9.61
N GLU A 665 8.86 5.51 9.38
CA GLU A 665 10.11 5.37 8.63
C GLU A 665 10.09 4.12 7.75
N PRO A 666 10.81 4.13 6.61
CA PRO A 666 10.95 2.96 5.75
C PRO A 666 11.79 1.90 6.45
N GLU A 667 11.41 0.64 6.30
CA GLU A 667 12.08 -0.47 6.96
C GLU A 667 12.47 -1.60 6.00
N ALA A 668 13.54 -2.30 6.35
CA ALA A 668 13.98 -3.54 5.73
C ALA A 668 13.86 -4.68 6.74
N SER A 669 12.98 -5.64 6.47
CA SER A 669 12.79 -6.80 7.35
C SER A 669 13.80 -7.89 7.00
N LEU A 670 14.51 -8.38 8.01
CA LEU A 670 15.59 -9.36 7.93
C LEU A 670 15.30 -10.54 8.84
N ASN A 671 15.58 -11.75 8.37
CA ASN A 671 15.60 -12.93 9.24
C ASN A 671 16.68 -12.77 10.34
N PRO A 672 16.46 -13.27 11.58
CA PRO A 672 17.45 -13.20 12.66
C PRO A 672 18.84 -13.74 12.32
N GLU A 673 18.93 -14.85 11.59
CA GLU A 673 20.21 -15.45 11.17
C GLU A 673 20.93 -14.51 10.18
N THR A 674 20.21 -14.08 9.14
CA THR A 674 20.73 -13.15 8.13
C THR A 674 21.23 -11.83 8.75
N ALA A 675 20.57 -11.34 9.79
CA ALA A 675 20.98 -10.14 10.50
C ALA A 675 22.18 -10.38 11.43
N ALA A 676 22.22 -11.51 12.13
CA ALA A 676 23.32 -11.89 13.00
C ALA A 676 24.64 -12.04 12.22
N ASP A 677 24.60 -12.68 11.05
CA ASP A 677 25.75 -12.85 10.15
C ASP A 677 26.37 -11.51 9.71
N ARG A 678 25.60 -10.43 9.79
CA ARG A 678 25.98 -9.07 9.36
C ARG A 678 26.15 -8.10 10.53
N GLY A 679 26.04 -8.57 11.77
CA GLY A 679 26.11 -7.72 12.96
C GLY A 679 25.03 -6.63 13.02
N ILE A 680 23.86 -6.90 12.45
CA ILE A 680 22.72 -5.96 12.40
C ILE A 680 21.75 -6.27 13.55
N SER A 681 21.40 -5.24 14.32
CA SER A 681 20.37 -5.31 15.36
C SER A 681 19.08 -4.62 14.92
N GLY A 682 17.96 -4.97 15.56
CA GLY A 682 16.68 -4.30 15.32
C GLY A 682 16.78 -2.80 15.61
N GLY A 683 16.30 -1.97 14.69
CA GLY A 683 16.34 -0.52 14.78
C GLY A 683 17.59 0.13 14.16
N ASP A 684 18.64 -0.64 13.83
CA ASP A 684 19.83 -0.11 13.16
C ASP A 684 19.50 0.57 11.83
N ARG A 685 20.29 1.57 11.45
CA ARG A 685 20.26 2.08 10.07
C ARG A 685 21.06 1.14 9.22
N VAL A 686 20.46 0.71 8.12
CA VAL A 686 21.08 -0.19 7.16
C VAL A 686 21.07 0.44 5.77
N ARG A 687 22.13 0.16 5.03
CA ARG A 687 22.20 0.41 3.60
C ARG A 687 21.88 -0.88 2.87
N LEU A 688 20.83 -0.86 2.06
CA LEU A 688 20.58 -1.88 1.06
C LEU A 688 21.33 -1.49 -0.21
N MET A 689 22.03 -2.46 -0.80
CA MET A 689 22.75 -2.30 -2.06
C MET A 689 22.32 -3.37 -3.06
N SER A 690 22.21 -2.98 -4.32
CA SER A 690 22.13 -3.89 -5.46
C SER A 690 23.23 -3.54 -6.46
N ARG A 691 23.22 -4.18 -7.63
CA ARG A 691 24.19 -3.90 -8.70
C ARG A 691 24.08 -2.50 -9.29
N VAL A 692 22.93 -1.82 -9.11
CA VAL A 692 22.64 -0.54 -9.77
C VAL A 692 22.50 0.64 -8.81
N GLY A 693 22.40 0.40 -7.51
CA GLY A 693 22.25 1.50 -6.56
C GLY A 693 22.12 1.07 -5.11
N SER A 694 21.74 2.04 -4.26
CA SER A 694 21.51 1.83 -2.83
C SER A 694 20.29 2.60 -2.32
N ALA A 695 19.80 2.16 -1.16
CA ALA A 695 18.79 2.88 -0.37
C ALA A 695 19.06 2.69 1.12
N ARG A 696 18.71 3.69 1.94
CA ARG A 696 18.81 3.63 3.41
C ARG A 696 17.47 3.31 4.04
N LEU A 697 17.44 2.30 4.91
CA LEU A 697 16.24 1.89 5.63
C LEU A 697 16.58 1.57 7.09
N LYS A 698 15.56 1.46 7.92
CA LYS A 698 15.71 0.97 9.30
C LYS A 698 15.57 -0.56 9.32
N ALA A 699 16.48 -1.25 9.98
CA ALA A 699 16.43 -2.71 10.10
C ALA A 699 15.29 -3.13 11.02
N ARG A 700 14.51 -4.12 10.59
CA ARG A 700 13.53 -4.81 11.41
C ARG A 700 13.90 -6.30 11.42
N ILE A 701 14.12 -6.85 12.61
CA ILE A 701 14.39 -8.28 12.73
C ILE A 701 13.06 -9.01 12.80
N ASP A 702 12.82 -9.91 11.86
CA ASP A 702 11.56 -10.61 11.70
C ASP A 702 11.80 -12.08 11.33
N ALA A 703 11.54 -12.97 12.28
CA ALA A 703 11.68 -14.42 12.10
C ALA A 703 10.67 -15.00 11.10
N SER A 704 9.61 -14.25 10.75
CA SER A 704 8.65 -14.65 9.72
C SER A 704 9.15 -14.47 8.29
N VAL A 705 10.31 -13.84 8.10
CA VAL A 705 10.97 -13.71 6.78
C VAL A 705 11.88 -14.91 6.55
N GLN A 706 11.80 -15.50 5.36
CA GLN A 706 12.69 -16.60 4.95
C GLN A 706 14.18 -16.20 5.04
N PRO A 707 15.07 -17.04 5.60
CA PRO A 707 16.52 -16.79 5.57
C PRO A 707 17.03 -16.52 4.16
N GLY A 708 17.98 -15.59 4.02
CA GLY A 708 18.51 -15.18 2.72
C GLY A 708 17.61 -14.24 1.91
N THR A 709 16.44 -13.84 2.46
CA THR A 709 15.52 -12.88 1.83
C THR A 709 15.45 -11.57 2.63
N VAL A 710 15.36 -10.46 1.93
CA VAL A 710 15.12 -9.12 2.49
C VAL A 710 13.79 -8.59 1.96
N VAL A 711 12.90 -8.19 2.86
CA VAL A 711 11.62 -7.54 2.49
C VAL A 711 11.70 -6.06 2.81
N ALA A 712 11.81 -5.21 1.79
CA ALA A 712 11.94 -3.77 1.94
C ALA A 712 10.65 -3.02 1.60
N ASP A 713 10.37 -1.92 2.30
CA ASP A 713 9.20 -1.09 2.02
C ASP A 713 9.34 -0.33 0.69
N TYR A 714 8.28 -0.37 -0.12
CA TYR A 714 8.21 0.32 -1.42
C TYR A 714 7.62 1.74 -1.32
N GLY A 715 7.94 2.62 -2.29
CA GLY A 715 7.24 3.89 -2.56
C GLY A 715 7.61 5.09 -1.67
N TRP A 716 8.71 5.02 -0.92
CA TRP A 716 9.11 6.08 0.01
C TRP A 716 9.86 7.22 -0.67
N TRP A 717 9.39 8.45 -0.40
CA TRP A 717 9.99 9.70 -0.88
C TRP A 717 9.52 10.89 -0.02
N GLN A 718 8.23 10.89 0.37
CA GLN A 718 7.60 12.07 0.95
C GLN A 718 8.00 12.29 2.41
N ALA A 719 8.26 13.55 2.75
CA ALA A 719 8.40 14.01 4.13
C ALA A 719 7.04 14.09 4.84
N CYS A 720 7.05 14.11 6.17
CA CYS A 720 5.89 14.51 6.97
C CYS A 720 6.37 15.59 7.95
N PRO A 721 6.40 16.86 7.51
CA PRO A 721 6.96 17.95 8.31
C PRO A 721 6.26 18.08 9.66
N ASP A 722 4.93 17.92 9.71
CA ASP A 722 4.13 18.07 10.93
C ASP A 722 4.47 17.04 12.03
N LEU A 723 5.21 15.97 11.68
CA LEU A 723 5.80 15.00 12.61
C LEU A 723 7.33 15.09 12.70
N GLY A 724 7.96 16.10 12.10
CA GLY A 724 9.41 16.25 11.99
C GLY A 724 10.08 15.06 11.30
N LEU A 725 9.40 14.41 10.34
CA LEU A 725 9.91 13.23 9.64
C LEU A 725 10.43 13.62 8.25
N PRO A 726 11.67 13.22 7.88
CA PRO A 726 12.26 13.60 6.62
C PRO A 726 11.65 12.84 5.43
N GLY A 727 11.84 13.42 4.24
CA GLY A 727 11.65 12.76 2.95
C GLY A 727 13.00 12.50 2.27
N SER A 728 12.95 12.02 1.03
CA SER A 728 14.12 11.83 0.18
C SER A 728 13.78 12.10 -1.28
N VAL A 729 14.78 12.53 -2.06
CA VAL A 729 14.64 12.71 -3.50
C VAL A 729 14.73 11.36 -4.21
N ALA A 730 13.85 11.09 -5.18
CA ALA A 730 13.94 9.86 -5.97
C ALA A 730 15.21 9.87 -6.84
N GLY A 731 15.97 8.76 -6.81
CA GLY A 731 17.29 8.66 -7.43
C GLY A 731 18.45 9.07 -6.53
N ASP A 732 18.20 9.58 -5.32
CA ASP A 732 19.25 9.84 -4.33
C ASP A 732 19.79 8.50 -3.79
N PRO A 733 21.08 8.17 -3.94
CA PRO A 733 21.67 6.93 -3.41
C PRO A 733 21.63 6.86 -1.88
N ASP A 734 21.50 8.00 -1.21
CA ASP A 734 21.30 8.12 0.23
C ASP A 734 19.80 8.29 0.59
N GLY A 735 18.90 8.16 -0.38
CA GLY A 735 17.47 8.26 -0.18
C GLY A 735 16.81 6.98 0.36
N PHE A 736 15.48 7.00 0.40
CA PHE A 736 14.63 5.92 0.91
C PHE A 736 13.94 5.10 -0.18
N ASN A 737 14.15 5.46 -1.46
CA ASN A 737 13.37 4.89 -2.54
C ASN A 737 13.88 3.49 -2.91
N TYR A 738 13.06 2.47 -2.66
CA TYR A 738 13.30 1.08 -3.06
C TYR A 738 13.68 0.92 -4.54
N ASN A 739 13.07 1.71 -5.44
CA ASN A 739 13.34 1.60 -6.87
C ASN A 739 14.73 2.09 -7.31
N ASN A 740 15.49 2.74 -6.41
CA ASN A 740 16.92 2.99 -6.64
C ASN A 740 17.73 1.68 -6.73
N LEU A 741 17.20 0.58 -6.20
CA LEU A 741 17.85 -0.73 -6.18
C LEU A 741 17.56 -1.56 -7.44
N ILE A 742 16.69 -1.10 -8.35
CA ILE A 742 16.15 -1.92 -9.43
C ILE A 742 16.60 -1.41 -10.78
N ALA A 743 17.23 -2.30 -11.55
CA ALA A 743 17.57 -2.06 -12.94
C ALA A 743 16.32 -2.19 -13.83
N ASN A 744 16.28 -1.45 -14.95
CA ASN A 744 15.22 -1.57 -15.95
C ASN A 744 15.71 -2.22 -17.26
N ALA A 745 16.62 -3.19 -17.15
CA ALA A 745 17.23 -3.87 -18.30
C ALA A 745 16.35 -5.02 -18.79
N ASP A 746 15.97 -5.91 -17.88
CA ASP A 746 15.24 -7.14 -18.19
C ASP A 746 13.75 -7.02 -17.86
N GLY A 747 12.91 -7.65 -18.68
CA GLY A 747 11.47 -7.76 -18.46
C GLY A 747 10.97 -9.15 -18.80
N ASP A 748 9.72 -9.45 -18.41
CA ASP A 748 9.09 -10.71 -18.80
C ASP A 748 9.06 -10.88 -20.34
N PRO A 749 9.45 -12.03 -20.90
CA PRO A 749 9.58 -12.19 -22.35
C PRO A 749 8.30 -11.95 -23.16
N VAL A 750 7.13 -12.21 -22.56
CA VAL A 750 5.84 -12.06 -23.24
C VAL A 750 5.30 -10.65 -23.08
N SER A 751 5.39 -10.08 -21.89
CA SER A 751 4.78 -8.78 -21.57
C SER A 751 5.74 -7.58 -21.69
N GLY A 752 7.04 -7.81 -21.59
CA GLY A 752 8.04 -6.76 -21.44
C GLY A 752 7.97 -6.03 -20.09
N ALA A 753 7.08 -6.43 -19.17
CA ALA A 753 6.94 -5.80 -17.87
C ALA A 753 8.21 -5.98 -17.03
N PRO A 754 8.67 -4.95 -16.32
CA PRO A 754 9.87 -5.05 -15.51
C PRO A 754 9.65 -5.92 -14.27
N GLY A 755 10.71 -6.58 -13.80
CA GLY A 755 10.73 -7.12 -12.45
C GLY A 755 10.72 -5.99 -11.42
N LEU A 756 9.96 -6.14 -10.33
CA LEU A 756 10.03 -5.28 -9.14
C LEU A 756 10.45 -6.08 -7.88
N ARG A 757 10.69 -7.37 -8.06
CA ARG A 757 11.00 -8.35 -7.01
C ARG A 757 12.04 -9.32 -7.52
N SER A 758 12.66 -10.04 -6.58
CA SER A 758 13.62 -11.12 -6.84
C SER A 758 14.97 -10.66 -7.39
N PHE A 759 15.47 -9.54 -6.85
CA PHE A 759 16.78 -8.99 -7.20
C PHE A 759 17.86 -9.47 -6.24
N ALA A 760 19.11 -9.54 -6.69
CA ALA A 760 20.21 -9.84 -5.80
C ALA A 760 20.57 -8.57 -5.03
N CYS A 761 20.74 -8.70 -3.72
CA CYS A 761 21.13 -7.58 -2.87
C CYS A 761 22.12 -7.98 -1.79
N GLU A 762 22.64 -6.94 -1.14
CA GLU A 762 23.39 -7.01 0.10
C GLU A 762 22.84 -5.95 1.06
N VAL A 763 22.95 -6.22 2.36
CA VAL A 763 22.58 -5.30 3.44
C VAL A 763 23.76 -5.10 4.37
N ALA A 764 24.11 -3.84 4.62
CA ALA A 764 25.20 -3.48 5.53
C ALA A 764 24.68 -2.56 6.64
N ARG A 765 25.18 -2.76 7.87
CA ARG A 765 24.94 -1.83 8.98
C ARG A 765 25.65 -0.51 8.69
N GLU A 766 24.91 0.59 8.76
CA GLU A 766 25.46 1.94 8.58
C GLU A 766 25.69 2.62 9.93
N SER A 767 24.71 2.57 10.83
CA SER A 767 24.84 3.13 12.17
C SER A 767 23.93 2.45 13.19
N ALA A 768 24.28 2.60 14.47
CA ALA A 768 23.51 2.05 15.57
C ALA A 768 22.13 2.71 15.65
N GLY A 769 21.11 1.87 15.81
CA GLY A 769 19.73 2.29 16.06
C GLY A 769 19.46 2.68 17.51
N ALA A 770 18.17 2.93 17.78
CA ALA A 770 17.67 2.93 19.14
C ALA A 770 17.91 1.56 19.79
N TRP A 771 18.46 1.52 21.02
CA TRP A 771 18.66 0.26 21.72
C TRP A 771 17.32 -0.33 22.18
N ILE A 772 17.23 -1.65 22.22
CA ILE A 772 16.05 -2.38 22.69
C ILE A 772 16.17 -2.62 24.19
N GLY A 773 15.06 -2.46 24.92
CA GLY A 773 15.01 -2.71 26.36
C GLY A 773 15.58 -1.57 27.22
N ARG A 774 16.24 -1.92 28.32
CA ARG A 774 16.72 -0.98 29.33
C ARG A 774 18.25 -0.88 29.30
N ARG A 775 18.76 0.33 29.48
CA ARG A 775 20.19 0.63 29.58
C ARG A 775 20.46 1.49 30.81
N LYS A 776 21.57 1.27 31.49
CA LYS A 776 21.92 2.02 32.72
C LYS A 776 22.54 3.38 32.39
N PHE A 777 22.08 4.41 33.08
CA PHE A 777 22.57 5.78 33.00
C PHE A 777 22.92 6.29 34.40
N ARG A 778 23.91 7.18 34.47
CA ARG A 778 24.28 7.92 35.67
C ARG A 778 23.90 9.39 35.53
N VAL A 779 23.51 10.03 36.63
CA VAL A 779 23.32 11.48 36.69
C VAL A 779 24.69 12.15 36.61
N ALA A 780 25.01 12.73 35.44
CA ALA A 780 26.23 13.50 35.22
C ALA A 780 26.14 14.90 35.85
N ALA A 781 24.95 15.51 35.86
CA ALA A 781 24.70 16.81 36.49
C ALA A 781 23.24 16.95 36.92
N ARG A 782 23.01 17.80 37.93
CA ARG A 782 21.69 18.18 38.46
C ARG A 782 21.61 19.70 38.54
N ARG A 783 20.53 20.31 38.04
CA ARG A 783 20.26 21.76 38.11
C ARG A 783 18.83 22.01 38.57
N GLU A 784 18.64 22.97 39.46
CA GLU A 784 17.29 23.45 39.82
C GLU A 784 16.86 24.55 38.87
N GLU A 785 15.67 24.39 38.27
CA GLU A 785 15.12 25.37 37.31
C GLU A 785 14.20 26.38 38.01
N CYS A 786 13.39 25.90 38.95
CA CYS A 786 12.57 26.67 39.88
C CYS A 786 12.14 25.78 41.06
N ASP A 787 11.36 26.32 41.99
CA ASP A 787 10.91 25.58 43.17
C ASP A 787 10.21 24.26 42.80
N GLY A 788 10.80 23.14 43.25
CA GLY A 788 10.32 21.79 42.97
C GLY A 788 10.51 21.28 41.54
N VAL A 789 11.31 21.94 40.69
CA VAL A 789 11.60 21.51 39.31
C VAL A 789 13.10 21.35 39.08
N VAL A 790 13.52 20.15 38.66
CA VAL A 790 14.93 19.77 38.54
C VAL A 790 15.22 19.23 37.14
N THR A 791 16.31 19.68 36.53
CA THR A 791 16.90 19.11 35.32
C THR A 791 18.00 18.13 35.68
N LEU A 792 17.96 16.92 35.12
CA LEU A 792 18.98 15.89 35.25
C LEU A 792 19.63 15.64 33.90
N ARG A 793 20.97 15.68 33.86
CA ARG A 793 21.77 15.25 32.71
C ARG A 793 22.20 13.81 32.91
N LEU A 794 21.79 12.91 32.02
CA LEU A 794 21.94 11.47 32.11
C LEU A 794 22.95 10.98 31.07
N ALA A 795 24.06 10.38 31.51
CA ALA A 795 25.08 9.78 30.64
C ALA A 795 25.09 8.25 30.78
N PRO A 796 25.33 7.48 29.70
CA PRO A 796 25.32 6.03 29.76
C PRO A 796 26.47 5.51 30.63
N CYS A 797 26.20 4.53 31.50
CA CYS A 797 27.22 4.00 32.42
C CYS A 797 28.34 3.25 31.68
N ASP A 798 28.02 2.60 30.57
CA ASP A 798 28.93 1.82 29.72
C ASP A 798 29.76 2.68 28.75
N GLY A 799 29.52 4.00 28.68
CA GLY A 799 30.20 4.91 27.76
C GLY A 799 29.88 4.71 26.26
N GLY A 800 28.95 3.82 25.91
CA GLY A 800 28.59 3.57 24.52
C GLY A 800 27.83 4.74 23.88
N SER A 801 27.78 4.78 22.55
CA SER A 801 27.08 5.83 21.80
C SER A 801 25.58 5.91 22.11
N LEU A 802 25.01 7.09 21.92
CA LEU A 802 23.57 7.35 22.04
C LEU A 802 22.99 7.73 20.68
N PRO A 803 21.79 7.22 20.33
CA PRO A 803 21.07 7.68 19.16
C PRO A 803 20.63 9.13 19.34
N GLY A 804 20.62 9.88 18.23
CA GLY A 804 19.98 11.18 18.19
C GLY A 804 18.47 11.10 18.45
N PHE A 805 17.88 12.24 18.78
CA PHE A 805 16.45 12.38 19.04
C PHE A 805 15.90 13.64 18.37
N ARG A 806 14.58 13.74 18.27
CA ARG A 806 13.87 14.91 17.74
C ARG A 806 13.17 15.66 18.87
N PRO A 807 13.06 17.00 18.79
CA PRO A 807 12.39 17.75 19.83
C PRO A 807 10.96 17.26 20.04
N GLY A 808 10.56 17.14 21.31
CA GLY A 808 9.28 16.57 21.72
C GLY A 808 9.33 15.10 22.11
N GLN A 809 10.33 14.34 21.67
CA GLN A 809 10.53 12.96 22.11
C GLN A 809 10.82 12.86 23.61
N HIS A 810 10.59 11.69 24.18
CA HIS A 810 10.73 11.41 25.61
C HIS A 810 11.71 10.27 25.89
N LEU A 811 12.24 10.25 27.11
CA LEU A 811 12.99 9.13 27.68
C LEU A 811 12.14 8.44 28.74
N THR A 812 12.00 7.12 28.68
CA THR A 812 11.35 6.35 29.75
C THR A 812 12.37 5.97 30.80
N LEU A 813 12.19 6.47 32.01
CA LEU A 813 13.03 6.15 33.17
C LEU A 813 12.41 5.03 33.99
N HIS A 814 13.25 4.15 34.53
CA HIS A 814 12.89 3.05 35.41
C HIS A 814 13.68 3.12 36.72
N ARG A 815 12.97 3.07 37.86
CA ARG A 815 13.55 3.06 39.21
C ARG A 815 12.53 2.59 40.24
N GLY A 816 12.96 1.79 41.22
CA GLY A 816 12.08 1.30 42.30
C GLY A 816 10.90 0.45 41.80
N GLY A 817 11.08 -0.32 40.73
CA GLY A 817 10.01 -1.11 40.09
C GLY A 817 8.98 -0.31 39.30
N LEU A 818 9.12 1.02 39.24
CA LEU A 818 8.22 1.92 38.55
C LEU A 818 8.86 2.45 37.26
N ALA A 819 8.02 2.94 36.34
CA ALA A 819 8.45 3.55 35.09
C ALA A 819 7.65 4.83 34.77
N ARG A 820 8.33 5.89 34.31
CA ARG A 820 7.68 7.10 33.77
C ARG A 820 8.48 7.69 32.62
N SER A 821 7.76 8.24 31.65
CA SER A 821 8.32 8.98 30.52
C SER A 821 8.43 10.47 30.83
N TYR A 822 9.57 11.06 30.49
CA TYR A 822 9.80 12.50 30.57
C TYR A 822 10.32 13.03 29.23
N SER A 823 9.73 14.12 28.72
CA SER A 823 10.24 14.78 27.53
C SER A 823 11.72 15.13 27.69
N LEU A 824 12.47 14.91 26.63
CA LEU A 824 13.83 15.39 26.53
C LEU A 824 13.80 16.91 26.47
N SER A 825 14.61 17.56 27.32
CA SER A 825 14.66 19.01 27.45
C SER A 825 15.91 19.62 26.81
N SER A 826 16.95 18.84 26.50
CA SER A 826 18.14 19.33 25.78
C SER A 826 17.83 19.68 24.32
N ALA A 827 18.70 20.45 23.68
CA ALA A 827 18.67 20.60 22.22
C ALA A 827 18.77 19.21 21.55
N ALA A 828 18.07 19.03 20.44
CA ALA A 828 18.20 17.82 19.65
C ALA A 828 19.59 17.76 19.00
N ASP A 829 20.27 16.64 19.21
CA ASP A 829 21.61 16.36 18.73
C ASP A 829 21.56 15.01 17.99
N PRO A 830 22.12 14.88 16.78
CA PRO A 830 22.20 13.59 16.08
C PRO A 830 23.08 12.55 16.78
N ALA A 831 24.03 12.97 17.63
CA ALA A 831 24.97 12.09 18.33
C ALA A 831 25.24 12.58 19.78
N PRO A 832 24.21 12.58 20.66
CA PRO A 832 24.34 13.15 21.99
C PRO A 832 25.30 12.32 22.86
N VAL A 833 26.04 13.01 23.74
CA VAL A 833 26.85 12.33 24.78
C VAL A 833 26.08 12.08 26.09
N ALA A 834 24.93 12.75 26.25
CA ALA A 834 24.02 12.63 27.38
C ALA A 834 22.63 13.15 26.98
N TYR A 835 21.60 12.70 27.70
CA TYR A 835 20.24 13.23 27.59
C TYR A 835 19.91 14.15 28.76
N GLU A 836 19.09 15.17 28.56
CA GLU A 836 18.51 15.95 29.66
C GLU A 836 17.01 15.69 29.78
N VAL A 837 16.54 15.49 31.02
CA VAL A 837 15.13 15.44 31.37
C VAL A 837 14.86 16.40 32.51
N THR A 838 13.70 17.06 32.48
CA THR A 838 13.30 18.01 33.52
C THR A 838 12.04 17.52 34.21
N VAL A 839 12.11 17.41 35.54
CA VAL A 839 11.10 16.73 36.34
C VAL A 839 10.59 17.66 37.43
N ARG A 840 9.26 17.78 37.53
CA ARG A 840 8.61 18.39 38.69
C ARG A 840 8.42 17.36 39.79
N ARG A 841 8.80 17.71 41.02
CA ARG A 841 8.43 16.96 42.21
C ARG A 841 6.93 17.13 42.46
N LEU A 842 6.19 16.02 42.45
CA LEU A 842 4.79 15.98 42.85
C LEU A 842 4.72 15.54 44.32
N GLU A 843 4.02 16.31 45.16
CA GLU A 843 3.70 15.91 46.53
C GLU A 843 2.84 14.64 46.51
N GLY A 844 3.21 13.62 47.30
CA GLY A 844 2.56 12.31 47.28
C GLY A 844 2.81 11.46 46.01
N GLY A 845 3.63 11.93 45.07
CA GLY A 845 3.95 11.17 43.85
C GLY A 845 4.89 9.99 44.12
N ALA A 846 4.57 8.80 43.59
CA ALA A 846 5.38 7.59 43.80
C ALA A 846 6.71 7.58 43.01
N PHE A 847 6.80 8.30 41.87
CA PHE A 847 7.98 8.24 40.99
C PHE A 847 8.82 9.53 40.97
N SER A 848 8.18 10.71 40.95
CA SER A 848 8.91 11.98 40.84
C SER A 848 9.93 12.21 41.97
N PRO A 849 9.70 11.81 43.24
CA PRO A 849 10.73 11.90 44.28
C PRO A 849 11.93 10.99 43.98
N LEU A 850 11.69 9.74 43.55
CA LEU A 850 12.75 8.77 43.23
C LEU A 850 13.74 9.27 42.17
N VAL A 851 13.27 10.13 41.26
CA VAL A 851 14.09 10.75 40.22
C VAL A 851 14.66 12.09 40.68
N THR A 852 13.86 12.99 41.27
CA THR A 852 14.32 14.33 41.69
C THR A 852 15.32 14.33 42.85
N ASP A 853 15.33 13.26 43.66
CA ASP A 853 16.27 13.04 44.77
C ASP A 853 17.61 12.43 44.32
N LEU A 854 17.78 12.15 43.02
CA LEU A 854 19.05 11.66 42.48
C LEU A 854 20.14 12.74 42.55
N ALA A 855 21.19 12.47 43.31
CA ALA A 855 22.43 13.23 43.28
C ALA A 855 23.31 12.86 42.06
N PRO A 856 24.26 13.72 41.65
CA PRO A 856 25.29 13.35 40.69
C PRO A 856 25.96 12.01 41.06
N GLY A 857 26.12 11.13 40.09
CA GLY A 857 26.58 9.74 40.26
C GLY A 857 25.48 8.71 40.50
N GLY A 858 24.26 9.13 40.86
CA GLY A 858 23.14 8.21 41.04
C GLY A 858 22.70 7.55 39.73
N GLU A 859 22.29 6.28 39.80
CA GLU A 859 21.92 5.48 38.61
C GLU A 859 20.41 5.43 38.34
N VAL A 860 20.05 5.34 37.07
CA VAL A 860 18.69 5.11 36.58
C VAL A 860 18.74 4.26 35.32
N GLU A 861 17.73 3.43 35.10
CA GLU A 861 17.60 2.69 33.85
C GLU A 861 16.72 3.46 32.86
N CYS A 862 17.13 3.50 31.59
CA CYS A 862 16.44 4.22 30.53
C CYS A 862 16.09 3.28 29.36
N GLN A 863 14.91 3.47 28.77
CA GLN A 863 14.64 3.03 27.39
C GLN A 863 15.14 4.11 26.42
N ALA A 864 15.36 3.75 25.16
CA ALA A 864 15.79 4.69 24.13
C ALA A 864 14.78 5.83 23.91
N PRO A 865 15.21 7.00 23.40
CA PRO A 865 14.31 8.08 23.03
C PRO A 865 13.16 7.58 22.14
N GLY A 866 11.93 7.86 22.58
CA GLY A 866 10.71 7.43 21.92
C GLY A 866 9.69 8.55 21.80
N GLY A 867 8.53 8.23 21.22
CA GLY A 867 7.42 9.17 21.05
C GLY A 867 7.29 9.75 19.65
N LEU A 868 6.04 10.02 19.27
CA LEU A 868 5.63 10.56 17.97
C LEU A 868 5.15 12.02 18.06
N PHE A 869 5.10 12.59 19.26
CA PHE A 869 4.94 14.03 19.46
C PHE A 869 6.29 14.71 19.16
N ALA A 870 6.60 14.86 17.88
CA ALA A 870 7.83 15.48 17.42
C ALA A 870 7.49 16.81 16.73
N LEU A 871 8.27 17.84 17.03
CA LEU A 871 8.06 19.18 16.51
C LEU A 871 8.84 19.42 15.20
N PRO A 872 8.24 20.09 14.20
CA PRO A 872 8.89 20.39 12.93
C PRO A 872 10.00 21.42 13.10
N LEU A 873 11.24 21.07 12.76
CA LEU A 873 12.31 22.07 12.62
C LEU A 873 12.18 22.89 11.33
N GLN A 874 11.42 22.40 10.36
CA GLN A 874 11.12 23.04 9.09
C GLN A 874 9.63 22.90 8.83
N ASN A 875 8.95 24.00 8.58
CA ASN A 875 7.52 24.01 8.26
C ASN A 875 7.14 25.33 7.58
N GLU A 876 6.29 25.25 6.56
CA GLU A 876 5.73 26.43 5.90
C GLU A 876 4.61 27.10 6.72
N PHE A 877 4.03 26.38 7.70
CA PHE A 877 2.97 26.88 8.58
C PHE A 877 3.54 27.39 9.92
N PRO A 878 2.91 28.41 10.55
CA PRO A 878 3.28 28.82 11.90
C PRO A 878 3.11 27.67 12.90
N VAL A 879 3.94 27.64 13.93
CA VAL A 879 3.87 26.67 15.03
C VAL A 879 3.41 27.39 16.30
N VAL A 880 2.31 26.93 16.88
CA VAL A 880 1.75 27.47 18.13
C VAL A 880 1.97 26.45 19.23
N LEU A 881 2.73 26.84 20.24
CA LEU A 881 3.06 26.03 21.40
C LEU A 881 2.21 26.48 22.57
N VAL A 882 1.48 25.57 23.22
CA VAL A 882 0.66 25.87 24.39
C VAL A 882 1.13 25.01 25.55
N ALA A 883 1.83 25.64 26.50
CA ALA A 883 2.38 24.97 27.66
C ALA A 883 1.92 25.58 28.98
N ALA A 884 1.88 24.76 30.02
CA ALA A 884 1.80 25.25 31.40
C ALA A 884 2.63 24.41 32.37
N GLY A 885 3.28 25.08 33.32
CA GLY A 885 4.20 24.44 34.27
C GLY A 885 5.34 23.70 33.57
N VAL A 886 5.62 22.45 33.98
CA VAL A 886 6.64 21.60 33.32
C VAL A 886 6.20 21.01 31.97
N GLY A 887 4.99 21.30 31.51
CA GLY A 887 4.58 21.01 30.14
C GLY A 887 5.41 21.74 29.07
N ILE A 888 6.23 22.72 29.46
CA ILE A 888 7.17 23.42 28.58
C ILE A 888 8.36 22.55 28.11
N THR A 889 8.63 21.43 28.78
CA THR A 889 9.82 20.60 28.54
C THR A 889 10.03 20.09 27.10
N PRO A 890 9.01 19.59 26.37
CA PRO A 890 9.20 19.27 24.94
C PRO A 890 9.49 20.53 24.09
N PHE A 891 8.95 21.68 24.49
CA PHE A 891 9.07 22.93 23.75
C PHE A 891 10.39 23.64 24.01
N ILE A 892 10.96 23.56 25.21
CA ILE A 892 12.29 24.12 25.45
C ILE A 892 13.34 23.36 24.63
N SER A 893 13.23 22.03 24.50
CA SER A 893 14.08 21.24 23.59
C SER A 893 13.97 21.76 22.14
N TYR A 894 12.74 22.02 21.68
CA TYR A 894 12.49 22.56 20.35
C TYR A 894 13.12 23.94 20.16
N LEU A 895 12.85 24.89 21.07
CA LEU A 895 13.38 26.25 21.00
C LEU A 895 14.91 26.30 21.13
N ARG A 896 15.53 25.38 21.91
CA ARG A 896 16.99 25.23 21.99
C ARG A 896 17.59 24.73 20.67
N THR A 897 16.84 23.93 19.91
CA THR A 897 17.29 23.36 18.64
C THR A 897 17.19 24.39 17.50
N LEU A 898 16.23 25.30 17.56
CA LEU A 898 16.07 26.36 16.57
C LEU A 898 17.26 27.32 16.56
N SER A 899 17.61 27.74 15.35
CA SER A 899 18.74 28.63 15.07
C SER A 899 18.31 29.99 14.52
N GLY A 900 17.07 30.10 14.03
CA GLY A 900 16.58 31.26 13.26
C GLY A 900 16.90 31.16 11.76
N ALA A 901 17.26 29.97 11.26
CA ALA A 901 17.60 29.76 9.86
C ALA A 901 16.39 29.91 8.92
N PRO A 902 16.60 30.25 7.63
CA PRO A 902 15.55 30.21 6.63
C PRO A 902 14.83 28.84 6.60
N GLY A 903 13.51 28.87 6.47
CA GLY A 903 12.66 27.66 6.47
C GLY A 903 12.22 27.17 7.86
N GLU A 904 12.83 27.68 8.95
CA GLU A 904 12.28 27.48 10.29
C GLU A 904 10.94 28.24 10.43
N PRO A 905 9.92 27.62 11.06
CA PRO A 905 8.60 28.23 11.14
C PRO A 905 8.60 29.45 12.07
N ARG A 906 7.63 30.34 11.86
CA ARG A 906 7.25 31.32 12.88
C ARG A 906 6.67 30.60 14.09
N VAL A 907 7.20 30.85 15.28
CA VAL A 907 6.79 30.18 16.53
C VAL A 907 6.09 31.16 17.46
N VAL A 908 4.93 30.77 17.99
CA VAL A 908 4.23 31.50 19.06
C VAL A 908 4.05 30.59 20.26
N LEU A 909 4.71 30.89 21.38
CA LEU A 909 4.59 30.15 22.63
C LEU A 909 3.64 30.87 23.58
N HIS A 910 2.54 30.22 23.96
CA HIS A 910 1.70 30.58 25.10
C HIS A 910 2.14 29.76 26.31
N TYR A 911 2.75 30.42 27.30
CA TYR A 911 3.27 29.76 28.50
C TYR A 911 2.56 30.19 29.78
N GLY A 912 1.95 29.22 30.47
CA GLY A 912 1.16 29.41 31.68
C GLY A 912 1.92 29.02 32.95
N SER A 913 2.04 29.95 33.89
CA SER A 913 2.65 29.74 35.20
C SER A 913 1.79 30.33 36.32
N ARG A 914 2.13 30.01 37.58
CA ARG A 914 1.41 30.60 38.73
C ARG A 914 1.82 32.06 38.89
N ASP A 915 3.11 32.31 38.94
CA ASP A 915 3.80 33.58 39.18
C ASP A 915 5.17 33.53 38.46
N GLY A 916 5.94 34.63 38.46
CA GLY A 916 7.25 34.64 37.83
C GLY A 916 8.30 33.74 38.49
N ALA A 917 8.14 33.41 39.78
CA ALA A 917 9.08 32.55 40.51
C ALA A 917 8.92 31.05 40.18
N SER A 918 7.71 30.64 39.76
CA SER A 918 7.38 29.27 39.37
C SER A 918 7.55 28.99 37.87
N GLU A 919 8.05 29.97 37.11
CA GLU A 919 8.25 29.87 35.67
C GLU A 919 9.54 29.09 35.34
N ALA A 920 9.40 27.79 35.04
CA ALA A 920 10.53 26.96 34.62
C ALA A 920 11.15 27.52 33.33
N PHE A 921 12.48 27.62 33.29
CA PHE A 921 13.26 28.21 32.18
C PHE A 921 12.97 29.69 31.89
N GLY A 922 12.34 30.46 32.80
CA GLY A 922 11.92 31.84 32.50
C GLY A 922 13.04 32.78 32.01
N ALA A 923 14.25 32.67 32.59
CA ALA A 923 15.42 33.46 32.14
C ALA A 923 15.91 33.01 30.75
N GLU A 924 15.95 31.71 30.50
CA GLU A 924 16.35 31.14 29.22
C GLU A 924 15.36 31.45 28.11
N LEU A 925 14.05 31.40 28.39
CA LEU A 925 13.01 31.78 27.43
C LEU A 925 13.16 33.23 26.95
N ARG A 926 13.54 34.16 27.85
CA ARG A 926 13.86 35.54 27.47
C ARG A 926 15.10 35.62 26.59
N ALA A 927 16.15 34.86 26.90
CA ALA A 927 17.35 34.81 26.07
C ALA A 927 17.07 34.20 24.69
N LEU A 928 16.27 33.13 24.61
CA LEU A 928 15.83 32.50 23.37
C LEU A 928 14.97 33.44 22.54
N ALA A 929 14.02 34.15 23.14
CA ALA A 929 13.20 35.15 22.44
C ALA A 929 14.02 36.33 21.91
N ALA A 930 15.09 36.73 22.60
CA ALA A 930 16.02 37.75 22.11
C ALA A 930 16.91 37.23 20.96
N ARG A 931 17.24 35.93 20.95
CA ARG A 931 18.09 35.29 19.94
C ARG A 931 17.33 34.91 18.67
N LEU A 932 16.09 34.46 18.80
CA LEU A 932 15.28 33.88 17.73
C LEU A 932 14.30 34.92 17.16
N PRO A 933 14.55 35.49 15.97
CA PRO A 933 13.69 36.52 15.40
C PRO A 933 12.29 36.00 15.01
N ASN A 934 12.15 34.70 14.84
CA ASN A 934 10.91 34.00 14.51
C ASN A 934 10.11 33.54 15.74
N LEU A 935 10.55 33.82 16.98
CA LEU A 935 9.89 33.41 18.21
C LEU A 935 9.15 34.57 18.90
N ALA A 936 7.85 34.38 19.17
CA ALA A 936 7.08 35.21 20.08
C ALA A 936 6.67 34.42 21.32
N VAL A 937 6.94 34.96 22.52
CA VAL A 937 6.54 34.35 23.79
C VAL A 937 5.44 35.20 24.45
N ARG A 938 4.34 34.55 24.84
CA ARG A 938 3.20 35.12 25.55
C ARG A 938 3.08 34.48 26.92
N ARG A 939 3.33 35.26 27.98
CA ARG A 939 3.34 34.81 29.38
C ARG A 939 1.97 35.01 30.01
N HIS A 940 1.38 33.91 30.49
CA HIS A 940 0.10 33.87 31.19
C HIS A 940 0.35 33.55 32.66
N LEU A 941 0.13 34.52 33.56
CA LEU A 941 0.32 34.32 35.00
C LEU A 941 -1.03 34.30 35.71
N SER A 942 -1.33 33.17 36.36
CA SER A 942 -2.62 32.99 37.03
C SER A 942 -2.72 33.67 38.39
N ARG A 943 -1.58 33.98 39.03
CA ARG A 943 -1.45 34.68 40.33
C ARG A 943 -0.15 35.54 40.34
N PRO A 944 -0.06 36.58 39.50
CA PRO A 944 1.15 37.41 39.42
C PRO A 944 1.43 38.11 40.76
N THR A 945 2.71 38.25 41.09
CA THR A 945 3.21 38.97 42.27
C THR A 945 3.58 40.43 41.92
N PRO A 946 3.71 41.34 42.92
CA PRO A 946 4.15 42.71 42.69
C PRO A 946 5.59 42.76 42.13
N GLY A 947 5.72 42.81 40.80
CA GLY A 947 7.00 42.71 40.08
C GLY A 947 6.89 41.88 38.79
N ASP A 948 5.87 41.02 38.71
CA ASP A 948 5.58 40.26 37.50
C ASP A 948 5.01 41.15 36.39
N LYS A 949 5.48 40.92 35.16
CA LYS A 949 4.99 41.56 33.93
C LYS A 949 4.46 40.50 32.96
N PRO A 950 3.27 39.93 33.19
CA PRO A 950 2.66 38.99 32.26
C PRO A 950 2.11 39.69 31.01
N ASP A 951 2.03 38.97 29.89
CA ASP A 951 1.26 39.41 28.72
C ASP A 951 -0.26 39.28 28.99
N ALA A 952 -0.66 38.31 29.81
CA ALA A 952 -2.05 38.09 30.20
C ALA A 952 -2.17 37.58 31.65
N VAL A 953 -3.19 38.05 32.36
CA VAL A 953 -3.51 37.59 33.72
C VAL A 953 -4.58 36.50 33.64
N GLY A 954 -4.31 35.34 34.25
CA GLY A 954 -5.23 34.21 34.27
C GLY A 954 -4.60 32.91 33.75
N ARG A 955 -5.43 31.87 33.61
CA ARG A 955 -5.03 30.62 32.95
C ARG A 955 -5.23 30.74 31.44
N ILE A 956 -4.44 30.00 30.67
CA ILE A 956 -4.58 29.96 29.20
C ILE A 956 -5.96 29.38 28.83
N THR A 957 -6.66 30.08 27.96
CA THR A 957 -7.90 29.63 27.30
C THR A 957 -7.73 29.70 25.78
N ASP A 958 -8.67 29.13 25.04
CA ASP A 958 -8.69 29.21 23.57
C ASP A 958 -8.79 30.65 23.04
N ALA A 959 -9.41 31.56 23.79
CA ALA A 959 -9.49 32.99 23.46
C ALA A 959 -8.11 33.68 23.40
N ALA A 960 -7.08 33.09 24.00
CA ALA A 960 -5.72 33.61 23.90
C ALA A 960 -5.08 33.37 22.52
N ILE A 961 -5.62 32.46 21.72
CA ILE A 961 -5.10 32.12 20.40
C ILE A 961 -5.70 33.07 19.35
N ASP A 962 -4.84 33.77 18.61
CA ASP A 962 -5.22 34.71 17.55
C ASP A 962 -5.90 34.00 16.36
N ASP A 963 -7.01 34.55 15.86
CA ASP A 963 -7.68 34.06 14.64
C ASP A 963 -6.77 34.10 13.41
N ALA A 964 -5.80 35.02 13.34
CA ALA A 964 -4.83 35.08 12.26
C ALA A 964 -3.94 33.84 12.20
N LEU A 965 -3.64 33.20 13.35
CA LEU A 965 -2.89 31.94 13.39
C LEU A 965 -3.74 30.76 12.89
N ILE A 966 -5.05 30.77 13.19
CA ILE A 966 -6.01 29.79 12.67
C ILE A 966 -6.18 29.95 11.16
N ALA A 967 -6.34 31.18 10.67
CA ALA A 967 -6.44 31.49 9.25
C ALA A 967 -5.18 31.09 8.48
N ALA A 968 -4.00 31.23 9.11
CA ALA A 968 -2.72 30.76 8.58
C ALA A 968 -2.50 29.23 8.72
N ARG A 969 -3.51 28.48 9.18
CA ARG A 969 -3.45 27.03 9.44
C ARG A 969 -2.26 26.64 10.30
N ALA A 970 -2.02 27.35 11.40
CA ALA A 970 -0.94 27.02 12.30
C ALA A 970 -1.04 25.58 12.82
N ARG A 971 0.11 24.99 13.18
CA ARG A 971 0.18 23.69 13.87
C ARG A 971 0.19 23.92 15.38
N PHE A 972 -0.81 23.37 16.07
CA PHE A 972 -1.01 23.60 17.50
C PHE A 972 -0.43 22.44 18.29
N TYR A 973 0.62 22.66 19.08
CA TYR A 973 1.22 21.66 19.96
C TYR A 973 0.91 22.02 21.41
N LEU A 974 0.28 21.10 22.14
CA LEU A 974 -0.19 21.32 23.50
C LEU A 974 0.45 20.32 24.46
N CYS A 975 0.99 20.82 25.57
CA CYS A 975 1.55 19.98 26.63
C CYS A 975 1.39 20.67 27.99
N GLY A 976 0.71 20.03 28.94
CA GLY A 976 0.46 20.63 30.26
C GLY A 976 -0.66 19.93 31.03
N PRO A 977 -1.35 20.64 31.93
CA PRO A 977 -2.51 20.10 32.65
C PRO A 977 -3.64 19.69 31.69
N ASP A 978 -4.26 18.53 31.94
CA ASP A 978 -5.31 17.96 31.09
C ASP A 978 -6.50 18.91 30.85
N ALA A 979 -6.95 19.61 31.90
CA ALA A 979 -8.04 20.57 31.80
C ALA A 979 -7.74 21.71 30.81
N MET A 980 -6.50 22.22 30.79
CA MET A 980 -6.07 23.25 29.85
C MET A 980 -6.09 22.70 28.41
N MET A 981 -5.49 21.52 28.19
CA MET A 981 -5.42 20.93 26.86
C MET A 981 -6.82 20.62 26.29
N ARG A 982 -7.74 20.10 27.12
CA ARG A 982 -9.13 19.87 26.72
C ARG A 982 -9.84 21.16 26.34
N GLN A 983 -9.75 22.19 27.18
CA GLN A 983 -10.40 23.48 26.93
C GLN A 983 -9.89 24.12 25.63
N VAL A 984 -8.57 24.24 25.47
CA VAL A 984 -7.96 24.86 24.28
C VAL A 984 -8.34 24.07 23.03
N THR A 985 -8.29 22.74 23.08
CA THR A 985 -8.63 21.90 21.93
C THR A 985 -10.10 22.03 21.54
N HIS A 986 -11.00 22.05 22.52
CA HIS A 986 -12.43 22.26 22.24
C HIS A 986 -12.67 23.61 21.56
N GLY A 987 -12.03 24.68 22.05
CA GLY A 987 -12.14 26.01 21.43
C GLY A 987 -11.54 26.07 20.03
N LEU A 988 -10.39 25.44 19.79
CA LEU A 988 -9.78 25.36 18.44
C LEU A 988 -10.70 24.61 17.45
N LEU A 989 -11.27 23.46 17.86
CA LEU A 989 -12.22 22.72 17.03
C LEU A 989 -13.48 23.53 16.74
N ALA A 990 -14.04 24.22 17.75
CA ALA A 990 -15.20 25.09 17.58
C ALA A 990 -14.93 26.26 16.63
N ARG A 991 -13.67 26.72 16.55
CA ARG A 991 -13.19 27.74 15.61
C ARG A 991 -12.74 27.18 14.26
N GLY A 992 -13.00 25.90 13.99
CA GLY A 992 -12.79 25.27 12.68
C GLY A 992 -11.39 24.74 12.41
N VAL A 993 -10.52 24.67 13.43
CA VAL A 993 -9.21 24.01 13.30
C VAL A 993 -9.41 22.50 13.12
N PRO A 994 -8.89 21.89 12.04
CA PRO A 994 -8.95 20.44 11.87
C PRO A 994 -8.23 19.70 13.00
N ARG A 995 -8.83 18.61 13.48
CA ARG A 995 -8.26 17.79 14.56
C ARG A 995 -6.83 17.31 14.28
N PHE A 996 -6.50 17.02 13.02
CA PHE A 996 -5.16 16.56 12.61
C PHE A 996 -4.09 17.67 12.61
N GLU A 997 -4.46 18.94 12.85
CA GLU A 997 -3.52 20.06 13.06
C GLU A 997 -3.30 20.37 14.56
N ILE A 998 -3.97 19.61 15.44
CA ILE A 998 -3.86 19.74 16.89
C ILE A 998 -3.11 18.52 17.45
N PHE A 999 -1.93 18.77 17.99
CA PHE A 999 -1.00 17.79 18.52
C PHE A 999 -0.95 17.92 20.03
N GLN A 1000 -1.06 16.80 20.74
CA GLN A 1000 -1.06 16.80 22.21
C GLN A 1000 -0.11 15.74 22.74
N GLU A 1001 0.53 16.06 23.86
CA GLU A 1001 1.30 15.15 24.68
C GLU A 1001 0.78 15.23 26.12
N ARG A 1002 0.42 14.10 26.73
CA ARG A 1002 -0.10 14.09 28.10
C ARG A 1002 0.73 13.15 28.97
N PHE A 1003 1.43 13.74 29.93
CA PHE A 1003 2.19 13.03 30.95
C PHE A 1003 1.34 12.89 32.21
N TRP A 1004 0.45 11.90 32.23
CA TRP A 1004 -0.44 11.66 33.36
C TRP A 1004 0.04 10.48 34.22
N SER A 1005 -0.02 10.66 35.54
CA SER A 1005 0.03 9.56 36.52
C SER A 1005 -1.41 9.19 36.86
N GLY A 1006 -1.86 8.00 36.47
CA GLY A 1006 -3.27 7.62 36.50
C GLY A 1006 -4.01 7.77 37.83
N GLU A 1007 -5.30 8.14 37.75
CA GLU A 1007 -6.35 7.81 38.72
C GLU A 1007 -6.53 6.29 38.78
N ALA A 1008 -7.04 5.83 39.92
CA ALA A 1008 -7.22 4.44 40.27
C ALA A 1008 -7.95 3.66 39.16
N ILE A 1009 -7.34 2.52 38.83
CA ILE A 1009 -7.93 1.45 38.03
C ILE A 1009 -9.33 1.16 38.59
N GLY A 1010 -10.36 1.11 37.74
CA GLY A 1010 -11.62 0.45 38.10
C GLY A 1010 -11.36 -0.98 38.60
N ALA A 1011 -12.34 -1.65 39.22
CA ALA A 1011 -12.14 -3.00 39.74
C ALA A 1011 -11.54 -3.93 38.65
N MET A 1012 -10.33 -4.46 38.90
CA MET A 1012 -9.66 -5.36 37.97
C MET A 1012 -10.51 -6.63 37.78
N PRO A 1013 -10.66 -7.14 36.55
CA PRO A 1013 -11.28 -8.43 36.35
C PRO A 1013 -10.48 -9.51 37.08
N GLY A 1014 -11.16 -10.37 37.85
CA GLY A 1014 -10.53 -11.47 38.58
C GLY A 1014 -10.29 -12.69 37.69
N GLY A 1015 -9.30 -13.51 38.04
CA GLY A 1015 -8.98 -14.77 37.35
C GLY A 1015 -7.63 -14.74 36.61
N THR A 1016 -7.32 -15.84 35.93
CA THR A 1016 -6.13 -15.97 35.07
C THR A 1016 -6.60 -16.12 33.63
N HIS A 1017 -5.97 -15.38 32.71
CA HIS A 1017 -6.31 -15.41 31.28
C HIS A 1017 -5.06 -15.65 30.44
N ARG A 1018 -5.14 -16.55 29.46
CA ARG A 1018 -4.06 -16.79 28.51
C ARG A 1018 -4.05 -15.70 27.45
N ILE A 1019 -2.94 -14.98 27.31
CA ILE A 1019 -2.70 -14.04 26.20
C ILE A 1019 -1.77 -14.71 25.19
N VAL A 1020 -2.20 -14.81 23.93
CA VAL A 1020 -1.40 -15.28 22.79
C VAL A 1020 -1.04 -14.06 21.93
N PHE A 1021 0.24 -13.85 21.69
CA PHE A 1021 0.77 -12.81 20.83
C PHE A 1021 1.09 -13.43 19.46
N ALA A 1022 0.13 -13.32 18.53
CA ALA A 1022 0.07 -14.10 17.29
C ALA A 1022 1.29 -13.90 16.38
N ARG A 1023 1.87 -12.69 16.32
CA ARG A 1023 3.04 -12.42 15.46
C ARG A 1023 4.32 -12.98 16.07
N SER A 1024 4.47 -12.88 17.39
CA SER A 1024 5.64 -13.42 18.08
C SER A 1024 5.56 -14.94 18.30
N GLY A 1025 4.38 -15.54 18.19
CA GLY A 1025 4.13 -16.94 18.55
C GLY A 1025 4.22 -17.22 20.05
N ARG A 1026 4.36 -16.18 20.89
CA ARG A 1026 4.52 -16.31 22.34
C ARG A 1026 3.16 -16.29 23.03
N SER A 1027 3.10 -16.93 24.19
CA SER A 1027 1.91 -16.88 25.04
C SER A 1027 2.27 -16.75 26.50
N MET A 1028 1.42 -16.04 27.25
CA MET A 1028 1.67 -15.65 28.63
C MET A 1028 0.37 -15.74 29.43
N ASP A 1029 0.47 -16.16 30.68
CA ASP A 1029 -0.67 -16.13 31.59
C ASP A 1029 -0.74 -14.75 32.27
N TRP A 1030 -1.86 -14.08 32.11
CA TRP A 1030 -2.16 -12.80 32.73
C TRP A 1030 -2.90 -13.02 34.05
N THR A 1031 -2.51 -12.27 35.08
CA THR A 1031 -3.22 -12.18 36.37
C THR A 1031 -3.41 -10.70 36.73
N PRO A 1032 -4.34 -10.33 37.62
CA PRO A 1032 -4.60 -8.94 37.97
C PRO A 1032 -3.35 -8.20 38.47
N GLU A 1033 -2.44 -8.90 39.14
CA GLU A 1033 -1.19 -8.35 39.69
C GLU A 1033 -0.19 -7.96 38.59
N LYS A 1034 -0.32 -8.52 37.38
CA LYS A 1034 0.52 -8.18 36.22
C LYS A 1034 0.07 -6.90 35.51
N GLY A 1035 -1.04 -6.29 35.94
CA GLY A 1035 -1.48 -4.98 35.45
C GLY A 1035 -2.04 -5.04 34.03
N THR A 1036 -1.63 -4.10 33.16
CA THR A 1036 -2.12 -4.04 31.77
C THR A 1036 -1.52 -5.14 30.91
N ILE A 1037 -2.10 -5.37 29.72
CA ILE A 1037 -1.55 -6.32 28.74
C ILE A 1037 -0.11 -5.96 28.38
N LEU A 1038 0.20 -4.67 28.19
CA LEU A 1038 1.56 -4.20 27.96
C LEU A 1038 2.49 -4.59 29.11
N ALA A 1039 2.08 -4.33 30.35
CA ALA A 1039 2.91 -4.65 31.52
C ALA A 1039 3.15 -6.16 31.65
N CYS A 1040 2.14 -6.98 31.36
CA CYS A 1040 2.27 -8.44 31.32
C CYS A 1040 3.25 -8.90 30.23
N ALA A 1041 3.15 -8.33 29.03
CA ALA A 1041 4.06 -8.61 27.92
C ALA A 1041 5.52 -8.26 28.29
N GLU A 1042 5.74 -7.06 28.84
CA GLU A 1042 7.07 -6.60 29.26
C GLU A 1042 7.65 -7.44 30.39
N ALA A 1043 6.84 -7.84 31.37
CA ALA A 1043 7.26 -8.72 32.45
C ALA A 1043 7.68 -10.10 31.91
N GLY A 1044 7.04 -10.56 30.84
CA GLY A 1044 7.44 -11.75 30.11
C GLY A 1044 8.58 -11.51 29.11
N GLY A 1045 9.15 -10.32 29.00
CA GLY A 1045 10.22 -10.01 28.05
C GLY A 1045 9.76 -9.91 26.59
N LEU A 1046 8.50 -9.57 26.34
CA LEU A 1046 7.97 -9.21 25.02
C LEU A 1046 7.77 -7.68 24.98
N ASP A 1047 8.49 -7.01 24.09
CA ASP A 1047 8.38 -5.57 23.91
C ASP A 1047 7.26 -5.26 22.91
N LEU A 1048 6.17 -4.67 23.39
CA LEU A 1048 5.08 -4.21 22.53
C LEU A 1048 5.24 -2.72 22.25
N PRO A 1049 4.87 -2.23 21.05
CA PRO A 1049 5.01 -0.82 20.74
C PRO A 1049 4.27 0.02 21.78
N ASN A 1050 4.94 1.00 22.37
CA ASN A 1050 4.35 1.88 23.38
C ASN A 1050 5.08 3.23 23.37
N GLY A 1051 4.36 4.30 23.71
CA GLY A 1051 4.95 5.65 23.81
C GLY A 1051 4.55 6.29 25.13
N CYS A 1052 3.35 6.87 25.15
CA CYS A 1052 2.82 7.55 26.34
C CYS A 1052 2.39 6.61 27.48
N ARG A 1053 2.22 5.30 27.20
CA ARG A 1053 1.63 4.29 28.10
C ARG A 1053 0.22 4.61 28.65
N VAL A 1054 -0.42 5.64 28.11
CA VAL A 1054 -1.80 6.08 28.42
C VAL A 1054 -2.67 6.12 27.18
N GLY A 1055 -2.30 5.37 26.13
CA GLY A 1055 -3.10 5.12 24.92
C GLY A 1055 -3.21 6.27 23.91
N GLN A 1056 -2.70 7.46 24.20
CA GLN A 1056 -2.92 8.66 23.38
C GLN A 1056 -1.95 8.85 22.21
N CYS A 1057 -0.73 8.34 22.35
CA CYS A 1057 0.20 8.28 21.22
C CYS A 1057 -0.24 7.23 20.19
N GLU A 1058 -1.23 6.40 20.53
CA GLU A 1058 -1.74 5.26 19.76
C GLU A 1058 -0.69 4.21 19.40
N SER A 1059 0.57 4.39 19.79
CA SER A 1059 1.64 3.43 19.52
C SER A 1059 1.32 2.05 20.10
N CYS A 1060 0.61 1.98 21.22
CA CYS A 1060 0.22 0.71 21.85
C CYS A 1060 -1.04 0.05 21.28
N ALA A 1061 -1.58 0.58 20.18
CA ALA A 1061 -2.72 -0.01 19.49
C ALA A 1061 -2.33 -1.33 18.83
N VAL A 1062 -2.99 -2.40 19.25
CA VAL A 1062 -2.79 -3.74 18.73
C VAL A 1062 -4.15 -4.34 18.38
N GLY A 1063 -4.24 -5.04 17.25
CA GLY A 1063 -5.44 -5.78 16.87
C GLY A 1063 -5.76 -6.89 17.85
N VAL A 1064 -7.03 -7.00 18.24
CA VAL A 1064 -7.58 -8.15 18.93
C VAL A 1064 -8.02 -9.15 17.86
N VAL A 1065 -7.30 -10.26 17.75
CA VAL A 1065 -7.60 -11.35 16.81
C VAL A 1065 -8.80 -12.16 17.32
N SER A 1066 -8.79 -12.48 18.61
CA SER A 1066 -9.89 -13.18 19.28
C SER A 1066 -9.86 -12.91 20.79
N GLY A 1067 -11.00 -13.10 21.46
CA GLY A 1067 -11.15 -12.84 22.90
C GLY A 1067 -11.69 -11.44 23.22
N ARG A 1068 -11.75 -11.13 24.51
CA ARG A 1068 -12.33 -9.87 25.02
C ARG A 1068 -11.35 -9.15 25.93
N ILE A 1069 -11.41 -7.82 25.88
CA ILE A 1069 -10.63 -6.91 26.71
C ILE A 1069 -11.56 -5.94 27.44
N ALA A 1070 -11.03 -5.30 28.47
CA ALA A 1070 -11.58 -4.08 29.03
C ALA A 1070 -10.47 -3.03 29.09
N HIS A 1071 -10.79 -1.76 28.84
CA HIS A 1071 -9.86 -0.67 29.09
C HIS A 1071 -10.09 -0.12 30.50
N LEU A 1072 -9.00 0.12 31.22
CA LEU A 1072 -9.03 0.55 32.62
C LEU A 1072 -9.57 1.98 32.82
N SER A 1073 -9.86 2.68 31.73
CA SER A 1073 -10.44 4.03 31.70
C SER A 1073 -10.93 4.35 30.29
N GLU A 1074 -11.75 5.39 30.14
CA GLU A 1074 -12.41 5.73 28.88
C GLU A 1074 -11.40 5.96 27.74
N VAL A 1075 -11.67 5.36 26.58
CA VAL A 1075 -10.80 5.42 25.40
C VAL A 1075 -11.59 6.01 24.24
N ALA A 1076 -11.39 7.30 23.97
CA ALA A 1076 -12.04 7.97 22.85
C ALA A 1076 -11.30 7.69 21.53
N GLY A 1077 -12.04 7.29 20.49
CA GLY A 1077 -11.53 7.18 19.12
C GLY A 1077 -10.69 5.93 18.82
N LEU A 1078 -10.61 4.96 19.74
CA LEU A 1078 -10.00 3.66 19.46
C LEU A 1078 -10.90 2.88 18.50
N GLU A 1079 -10.32 2.40 17.41
CA GLU A 1079 -11.01 1.58 16.43
C GLU A 1079 -11.52 0.27 17.05
N GLU A 1080 -12.77 -0.10 16.73
CA GLU A 1080 -13.40 -1.35 17.15
C GLU A 1080 -12.51 -2.54 16.74
N GLY A 1081 -12.20 -3.42 17.68
CA GLY A 1081 -11.27 -4.54 17.46
C GLY A 1081 -9.78 -4.20 17.68
N LEU A 1082 -9.40 -2.95 17.96
CA LEU A 1082 -8.08 -2.63 18.50
C LEU A 1082 -8.13 -2.56 20.03
N CYS A 1083 -7.00 -2.84 20.65
CA CYS A 1083 -6.77 -2.56 22.06
C CYS A 1083 -5.52 -1.69 22.20
N PHE A 1084 -5.61 -0.60 22.95
CA PHE A 1084 -4.44 0.04 23.51
C PHE A 1084 -3.89 -0.86 24.63
N THR A 1085 -2.92 -1.73 24.31
CA THR A 1085 -2.33 -2.71 25.24
C THR A 1085 -1.81 -2.07 26.53
N CYS A 1086 -1.41 -0.80 26.45
CA CYS A 1086 -0.97 0.00 27.58
C CYS A 1086 -2.09 0.44 28.54
N ARG A 1087 -3.36 0.25 28.19
CA ARG A 1087 -4.54 0.53 29.03
C ARG A 1087 -5.54 -0.62 29.10
N ALA A 1088 -5.30 -1.69 28.37
CA ALA A 1088 -6.20 -2.82 28.26
C ALA A 1088 -5.81 -3.93 29.24
N VAL A 1089 -6.81 -4.65 29.73
CA VAL A 1089 -6.70 -5.91 30.47
C VAL A 1089 -7.57 -6.95 29.79
N PRO A 1090 -7.18 -8.23 29.75
CA PRO A 1090 -8.02 -9.30 29.22
C PRO A 1090 -9.21 -9.56 30.17
N THR A 1091 -10.37 -9.89 29.59
CA THR A 1091 -11.55 -10.39 30.32
C THR A 1091 -11.95 -11.81 29.89
N SER A 1092 -11.15 -12.40 29.01
CA SER A 1092 -11.16 -13.81 28.60
C SER A 1092 -9.75 -14.17 28.12
N ASP A 1093 -9.53 -15.43 27.77
CA ASP A 1093 -8.38 -15.78 26.92
C ASP A 1093 -8.41 -14.94 25.64
N LEU A 1094 -7.23 -14.46 25.25
CA LEU A 1094 -7.07 -13.36 24.31
C LEU A 1094 -5.97 -13.70 23.31
N THR A 1095 -6.23 -13.48 22.02
CA THR A 1095 -5.20 -13.47 20.97
C THR A 1095 -5.05 -12.07 20.41
N LEU A 1096 -3.83 -11.54 20.43
CA LEU A 1096 -3.48 -10.23 19.88
C LEU A 1096 -2.61 -10.35 18.64
N ASP A 1097 -2.79 -9.43 17.69
CA ASP A 1097 -1.97 -9.29 16.49
C ASP A 1097 -0.64 -8.57 16.81
N ALA A 1098 0.13 -9.16 17.73
CA ALA A 1098 1.36 -8.63 18.30
C ALA A 1098 2.47 -9.67 18.43
#